data_AF-A0A7C4VJJ0-F1
#
_entry.id   AF-A0A7C4VJJ0-F1
#
_cell.length_a   1.000
_cell.length_b   1.000
_cell.length_c   1.000
_cell.angle_alpha   90.00
_cell.angle_beta   90.00
_cell.angle_gamma   90.00
#
_symmetry.space_group_name_H-M   'P 1'
#
loop_
_entity.id
_entity.type
_entity.pdbx_description
1 polymer ?
#
loop_
_entity_poly.entity_id
_entity_poly.type
_entity_poly.pdbx_seq_one_letter_code
_entity_poly.pdbx_strand_id
1 'polypeptide(L)'
;MSTNKKILLSLLISIYLLSFTFFSQMIVADFIGAKENCSTVQGTRDNAHSEFIEAAKPYQEKSITPIHGGGEGTHQTSQYSSLTDFGTFTQHLMCKNRYANYTPIEPTTIFSPSDTKAACLTTVTLRIDDTVDFRWYYRNDSSKTWVFCYNWSYHALYYNGEHAIEGYLNIRGYWPGIYYPRAYKIEVYYMNSSLLFREFFEVTNGGLNSPRMCKDVDVNRNPINMTSRFTIGVDTKAHYYLRFDKVAYFNNETGFSHNLTTVWIQPDGNTYKIHSGSFEDYKDKNATWNYWEYGYAGDDYISIDSGTPTGNWKVEVYLDSYYFNNTWMPYGPIATTPFIVGNGTVADWTFMVYLDADNSLENAGIEIFLKMANISSSSQVNLVAQMDRSAGWWENAEWKDDTTFGNWTDCKRFNITKGMTPTPENATLDLGEVNMGNPNTLKDFVNWTINNYPANYYCLVLWDHGTGCMGVCFDYSTTPSIDFLTLPELSQALSGQPSIIDLVLIDACSMGMTEVAYQIKDYANVLVGPEGLGYAPAPYDNYVSNLISNSSMSPSEFAREVVTDYINWCWSIDVRQIPNATMSAIDLTKISSLTAAIDDFAINLKEKETPYHEQISLARTLTEGYQGPYSNQIGYYIDLYHFAQLTYQNVPDVKLRNAANQVMIALSIGNAIIVEADKADPNAHGLSIFFPDQKGKYESFKDLYEKTAFTIDTPWDEFLKYHLSGYVLTIQTYPSYPEIQIKVNEDSYLTDADGKIKVFGLPSSYTVNVTTYVSIGPYSRGVFTKWNDSVTTNPRTISLNEELTLEAEYETQHQLIIDTNFGTTNPPANNWYKAGSTFQISASAPSTIDGEQYVWLGWSGTGLGSYTGTDRSVFITMNGPINETAAWRHEYRLTVTSLQGSPTPTSGWFVAGTAINTSVTSPWPLHATDTRYVCTGWTATGSIPPSGTSTTVTFTIDKPSSIEWNWKTQYFLTVLTYPAGISPQPDISPQGQWYDTGTLVTCTAKEIDGYVFDHWACEEASWESGINPINVTMNDPSEVTAYYIRARAWWETLLRPENLQILLGLVGIVLTVALGGTAWMRARKRRSIIKTFLNEIDDVYSKHKANPRECEEELYRLRSTILEGLTDGKITEENYNILDSRIDKYMKELQKQKSREHADE
;
A
#
# COMPACT_ATOMS: atom_id res chain seq x y z
N MET A 1 13.56 -56.10 19.16
CA MET A 1 13.31 -57.39 19.85
C MET A 1 11.81 -57.63 19.77
N SER A 2 11.30 -58.75 19.25
CA SER A 2 11.92 -59.93 18.62
C SER A 2 12.83 -59.59 17.41
N THR A 3 13.64 -60.49 16.83
CA THR A 3 13.59 -61.96 16.91
C THR A 3 14.98 -62.64 16.94
N ASN A 4 15.08 -63.70 17.75
CA ASN A 4 15.99 -64.87 17.69
C ASN A 4 17.50 -64.80 18.06
N LYS A 5 17.79 -65.52 19.16
CA LYS A 5 18.90 -66.50 19.42
C LYS A 5 20.36 -66.01 19.25
N LYS A 6 21.10 -65.72 20.33
CA LYS A 6 21.65 -66.57 21.43
C LYS A 6 22.89 -67.42 21.11
N ILE A 7 24.03 -66.90 21.61
CA ILE A 7 25.09 -67.57 22.41
C ILE A 7 26.00 -68.62 21.74
N LEU A 8 27.26 -68.21 21.50
CA LEU A 8 28.56 -68.81 21.90
C LEU A 8 29.64 -67.80 21.43
N LEU A 9 30.87 -67.64 21.92
CA LEU A 9 31.58 -67.90 23.18
C LEU A 9 33.03 -67.46 22.88
N SER A 10 33.63 -66.64 23.76
CA SER A 10 35.08 -66.51 24.00
C SER A 10 36.08 -66.01 22.91
N LEU A 11 36.70 -64.88 23.26
CA LEU A 11 38.16 -64.61 23.28
C LEU A 11 38.99 -64.34 22.01
N LEU A 12 40.00 -63.45 22.25
CA LEU A 12 41.29 -63.23 21.57
C LEU A 12 41.38 -62.32 20.32
N ILE A 13 41.43 -61.00 20.62
CA ILE A 13 42.52 -60.05 20.26
C ILE A 13 43.16 -60.19 18.85
N SER A 14 42.98 -59.17 17.99
CA SER A 14 44.10 -58.36 17.44
C SER A 14 43.67 -57.18 16.52
N ILE A 15 44.10 -55.96 16.90
CA ILE A 15 44.72 -54.89 16.09
C ILE A 15 44.25 -54.62 14.62
N TYR A 16 43.67 -53.43 14.32
CA TYR A 16 44.35 -52.33 13.56
C TYR A 16 43.47 -51.11 13.11
N LEU A 17 44.14 -49.93 13.06
CA LEU A 17 44.01 -48.77 12.15
C LEU A 17 42.90 -47.67 12.28
N LEU A 18 43.40 -46.41 12.17
CA LEU A 18 42.87 -45.18 11.53
C LEU A 18 41.76 -44.28 12.13
N SER A 19 42.16 -43.06 12.57
CA SER A 19 41.65 -41.69 12.24
C SER A 19 42.16 -40.66 13.30
N PHE A 20 42.86 -39.55 13.00
CA PHE A 20 42.42 -38.24 12.44
C PHE A 20 41.22 -37.63 13.22
N THR A 21 41.21 -36.42 13.82
CA THR A 21 41.80 -35.09 13.47
C THR A 21 42.00 -34.12 14.67
N PHE A 22 42.92 -33.14 14.50
CA PHE A 22 42.99 -31.70 14.92
C PHE A 22 41.88 -31.01 15.80
N PHE A 23 42.07 -29.84 16.45
CA PHE A 23 43.21 -29.13 17.11
C PHE A 23 42.71 -27.77 17.73
N SER A 24 43.14 -27.38 18.95
CA SER A 24 43.07 -25.99 19.53
C SER A 24 41.65 -25.34 19.75
N GLN A 25 41.41 -24.25 20.50
CA GLN A 25 42.19 -23.02 20.81
C GLN A 25 41.97 -22.38 22.21
N MET A 26 42.68 -21.26 22.39
CA MET A 26 42.84 -20.32 23.52
C MET A 26 42.99 -18.89 22.92
N ILE A 27 42.68 -17.74 23.54
CA ILE A 27 42.10 -17.37 24.86
C ILE A 27 41.82 -15.83 24.89
N VAL A 28 41.14 -15.31 25.94
CA VAL A 28 41.23 -13.91 26.49
C VAL A 28 40.40 -12.72 25.89
N ALA A 29 39.54 -12.16 26.77
CA ALA A 29 39.29 -10.75 27.18
C ALA A 29 38.51 -9.64 26.39
N ASP A 30 37.51 -9.08 27.12
CA ASP A 30 37.27 -7.67 27.54
C ASP A 30 36.72 -6.50 26.67
N PHE A 31 35.46 -6.14 26.99
CA PHE A 31 34.90 -4.83 27.46
C PHE A 31 34.38 -3.68 26.56
N ILE A 32 33.48 -2.88 27.21
CA ILE A 32 32.75 -1.63 26.83
C ILE A 32 31.40 -1.87 26.10
N GLY A 33 30.23 -1.29 26.48
CA GLY A 33 29.85 -0.46 27.65
C GLY A 33 28.41 0.14 27.55
N ALA A 34 27.87 0.70 28.66
CA ALA A 34 26.62 1.49 28.82
C ALA A 34 25.24 0.77 28.61
N LYS A 35 24.38 0.64 29.64
CA LYS A 35 23.37 1.61 30.21
C LYS A 35 22.20 1.90 29.24
N GLU A 36 20.92 1.99 29.63
CA GLU A 36 20.18 1.95 30.91
C GLU A 36 18.69 1.55 30.59
N ASN A 37 17.67 1.42 31.45
CA ASN A 37 17.46 1.77 32.87
C ASN A 37 16.37 0.86 33.53
N CYS A 38 15.95 1.19 34.75
CA CYS A 38 14.76 0.70 35.49
C CYS A 38 13.68 1.83 35.54
N SER A 39 12.48 1.77 36.12
CA SER A 39 11.82 0.83 37.07
C SER A 39 10.30 1.12 37.21
N THR A 40 9.56 0.18 37.82
CA THR A 40 8.32 0.36 38.66
C THR A 40 7.05 0.99 38.05
N VAL A 41 5.86 0.38 37.95
CA VAL A 41 5.13 -0.74 38.64
C VAL A 41 4.34 -0.36 39.92
N GLN A 42 3.13 -0.96 40.02
CA GLN A 42 2.16 -1.04 41.14
C GLN A 42 1.21 0.16 41.38
N GLY A 43 -0.10 -0.05 41.59
CA GLY A 43 -0.87 -1.31 41.50
C GLY A 43 -2.36 -1.18 41.82
N THR A 44 -3.14 -2.23 41.49
CA THR A 44 -4.15 -2.95 42.32
C THR A 44 -5.25 -2.16 43.09
N ARG A 45 -6.53 -2.58 43.17
CA ARG A 45 -7.21 -3.85 42.79
C ARG A 45 -8.76 -3.74 42.87
N ASP A 46 -9.44 -4.53 42.03
CA ASP A 46 -10.66 -5.34 42.27
C ASP A 46 -12.05 -4.79 42.71
N ASN A 47 -13.07 -5.34 42.00
CA ASN A 47 -14.40 -5.83 42.44
C ASN A 47 -15.72 -4.99 42.33
N ALA A 48 -16.47 -5.30 41.24
CA ALA A 48 -17.69 -6.14 41.25
C ALA A 48 -19.14 -5.58 41.43
N HIS A 49 -20.04 -6.19 40.64
CA HIS A 49 -21.48 -6.51 40.82
C HIS A 49 -22.64 -5.46 40.72
N SER A 50 -23.43 -5.64 39.63
CA SER A 50 -24.91 -5.76 39.49
C SER A 50 -25.93 -4.73 40.03
N GLU A 51 -26.84 -4.35 39.11
CA GLU A 51 -28.28 -4.03 39.24
C GLU A 51 -28.77 -2.87 40.14
N PHE A 52 -29.61 -1.96 39.58
CA PHE A 52 -30.97 -1.65 40.07
C PHE A 52 -31.76 -0.75 39.08
N ILE A 53 -33.07 -0.65 39.27
CA ILE A 53 -34.08 0.02 38.43
C ILE A 53 -34.55 1.35 39.08
N GLU A 54 -35.07 2.32 38.30
CA GLU A 54 -36.35 3.06 38.53
C GLU A 54 -36.43 4.59 38.25
N ALA A 55 -37.47 4.97 37.48
CA ALA A 55 -38.27 6.22 37.37
C ALA A 55 -37.74 7.68 37.55
N ALA A 56 -37.76 8.42 36.42
CA ALA A 56 -38.61 9.60 36.11
C ALA A 56 -38.90 10.75 37.11
N LYS A 57 -38.60 12.03 36.73
CA LYS A 57 -39.57 13.08 36.27
C LYS A 57 -38.91 14.48 36.04
N PRO A 58 -39.56 15.43 35.32
CA PRO A 58 -38.89 16.57 34.64
C PRO A 58 -38.97 17.92 35.38
N TYR A 59 -38.29 18.95 34.85
CA TYR A 59 -38.44 20.36 35.25
C TYR A 59 -38.69 21.30 34.07
N GLN A 60 -39.48 22.34 34.33
CA GLN A 60 -40.37 23.06 33.40
C GLN A 60 -39.75 23.89 32.26
N GLU A 61 -40.57 24.07 31.22
CA GLU A 61 -40.49 25.11 30.20
C GLU A 61 -40.51 26.55 30.78
N LYS A 62 -40.01 27.49 29.99
CA LYS A 62 -40.39 28.90 30.08
C LYS A 62 -40.68 29.43 28.68
N SER A 63 -41.96 29.59 28.37
CA SER A 63 -42.43 30.12 27.08
C SER A 63 -42.23 31.63 26.98
N ILE A 64 -41.94 32.10 25.77
CA ILE A 64 -42.05 33.52 25.38
C ILE A 64 -42.84 33.55 24.07
N THR A 65 -43.97 34.25 24.07
CA THR A 65 -44.85 34.42 22.91
C THR A 65 -44.37 35.58 22.02
N PRO A 66 -44.45 35.46 20.68
CA PRO A 66 -44.18 36.57 19.76
C PRO A 66 -45.32 37.61 19.80
N ILE A 67 -45.00 38.88 19.51
CA ILE A 67 -45.95 39.99 19.47
C ILE A 67 -46.09 40.47 18.01
N HIS A 68 -47.33 40.68 17.57
CA HIS A 68 -47.66 41.23 16.25
C HIS A 68 -47.19 42.69 16.08
N GLY A 69 -46.87 43.05 14.83
CA GLY A 69 -46.41 44.39 14.48
C GLY A 69 -47.48 45.48 14.58
N GLY A 70 -47.00 46.70 14.80
CA GLY A 70 -47.74 47.96 14.76
C GLY A 70 -46.74 49.10 14.88
N GLY A 71 -46.68 49.98 13.89
CA GLY A 71 -45.61 50.97 13.81
C GLY A 71 -45.83 52.16 14.75
N GLU A 72 -44.76 52.59 15.43
CA GLU A 72 -44.36 53.98 15.56
C GLU A 72 -42.90 54.05 16.05
N GLY A 73 -42.15 55.06 15.59
CA GLY A 73 -40.70 55.05 15.72
C GLY A 73 -40.21 55.24 17.16
N THR A 74 -39.45 54.26 17.67
CA THR A 74 -38.53 54.46 18.80
C THR A 74 -37.17 53.85 18.47
N HIS A 75 -36.12 54.64 18.60
CA HIS A 75 -34.74 54.17 18.44
C HIS A 75 -34.40 53.19 19.56
N GLN A 76 -34.34 51.88 19.27
CA GLN A 76 -33.61 50.95 20.13
C GLN A 76 -32.14 50.93 19.74
N THR A 77 -31.36 51.81 20.38
CA THR A 77 -29.91 51.64 20.49
C THR A 77 -29.63 50.48 21.46
N SER A 78 -29.22 49.33 20.96
CA SER A 78 -28.72 48.22 21.79
C SER A 78 -27.42 48.63 22.47
N GLN A 79 -27.43 48.75 23.79
CA GLN A 79 -26.22 49.04 24.57
C GLN A 79 -25.38 47.78 24.80
N TYR A 80 -24.07 47.93 24.55
CA TYR A 80 -23.05 46.91 24.75
C TYR A 80 -22.91 46.44 26.20
N SER A 81 -22.57 45.16 26.39
CA SER A 81 -21.84 44.73 27.59
C SER A 81 -20.38 45.19 27.46
N SER A 82 -19.88 45.88 28.49
CA SER A 82 -18.60 46.57 28.42
C SER A 82 -17.40 45.63 28.58
N LEU A 83 -16.61 45.50 27.51
CA LEU A 83 -15.16 45.26 27.60
C LEU A 83 -14.45 46.49 27.02
N THR A 84 -13.34 46.88 27.64
CA THR A 84 -12.78 48.23 27.59
C THR A 84 -12.01 48.55 26.31
N ASP A 85 -12.29 49.74 25.75
CA ASP A 85 -11.43 50.54 24.85
C ASP A 85 -10.58 49.76 23.81
N PHE A 86 -11.12 49.55 22.60
CA PHE A 86 -10.86 50.40 21.43
C PHE A 86 -11.59 49.90 20.17
N GLY A 87 -12.03 50.83 19.31
CA GLY A 87 -12.53 50.59 17.95
C GLY A 87 -13.95 50.02 17.83
N THR A 88 -14.87 50.79 17.27
CA THR A 88 -16.20 50.32 16.88
C THR A 88 -16.13 49.47 15.63
N PHE A 89 -16.68 48.25 15.73
CA PHE A 89 -17.05 47.40 14.61
C PHE A 89 -18.50 47.69 14.26
N THR A 90 -18.77 47.90 12.96
CA THR A 90 -20.11 48.28 12.50
C THR A 90 -20.82 47.11 11.82
N GLN A 91 -20.09 46.21 11.15
CA GLN A 91 -20.69 45.14 10.35
C GLN A 91 -19.71 44.09 9.76
N HIS A 92 -20.23 42.91 9.40
CA HIS A 92 -19.59 41.93 8.51
C HIS A 92 -20.54 41.44 7.39
N LEU A 93 -19.99 40.73 6.39
CA LEU A 93 -20.71 40.24 5.21
C LEU A 93 -19.99 39.08 4.52
N MET A 94 -20.66 37.95 4.29
CA MET A 94 -20.14 36.88 3.42
C MET A 94 -20.54 37.08 1.95
N CYS A 95 -19.61 36.81 1.04
CA CYS A 95 -19.83 36.93 -0.40
C CYS A 95 -18.84 36.08 -1.22
N LYS A 96 -19.24 35.75 -2.46
CA LYS A 96 -18.34 35.08 -3.42
C LYS A 96 -17.22 36.00 -3.87
N ASN A 97 -17.48 37.29 -4.05
CA ASN A 97 -16.47 38.26 -4.46
C ASN A 97 -16.85 39.69 -4.06
N ARG A 98 -16.00 40.68 -4.36
CA ARG A 98 -16.29 42.11 -4.22
C ARG A 98 -15.69 42.92 -5.35
N TYR A 99 -16.32 44.06 -5.66
CA TYR A 99 -15.76 45.09 -6.53
C TYR A 99 -14.64 45.87 -5.80
N ALA A 100 -13.83 46.63 -6.56
CA ALA A 100 -12.68 47.37 -6.02
C ALA A 100 -13.02 48.42 -4.93
N ASN A 101 -14.28 48.82 -4.82
CA ASN A 101 -14.81 49.76 -3.82
C ASN A 101 -15.36 49.07 -2.56
N TYR A 102 -15.12 47.76 -2.36
CA TYR A 102 -15.65 46.97 -1.26
C TYR A 102 -17.17 46.73 -1.26
N THR A 103 -17.86 46.99 -2.39
CA THR A 103 -19.22 46.48 -2.61
C THR A 103 -19.18 44.97 -2.96
N PRO A 104 -20.00 44.11 -2.32
CA PRO A 104 -20.02 42.68 -2.61
C PRO A 104 -20.55 42.34 -4.01
N ILE A 105 -20.17 41.16 -4.48
CA ILE A 105 -20.66 40.45 -5.68
C ILE A 105 -21.25 39.13 -5.18
N GLU A 106 -22.48 38.83 -5.59
CA GLU A 106 -23.24 37.64 -5.17
C GLU A 106 -23.04 37.33 -3.67
N PRO A 107 -23.49 38.25 -2.80
CA PRO A 107 -23.33 38.04 -1.37
C PRO A 107 -24.20 36.87 -0.90
N THR A 108 -23.54 35.92 -0.24
CA THR A 108 -24.08 34.60 0.10
C THR A 108 -23.20 33.95 1.18
N THR A 109 -23.83 33.10 1.97
CA THR A 109 -23.17 32.12 2.86
C THR A 109 -23.23 30.70 2.28
N ILE A 110 -24.09 30.47 1.28
CA ILE A 110 -24.16 29.25 0.50
C ILE A 110 -23.18 29.39 -0.67
N PHE A 111 -22.13 28.59 -0.66
CA PHE A 111 -21.17 28.53 -1.76
C PHE A 111 -21.41 27.28 -2.60
N SER A 112 -21.28 27.41 -3.91
CA SER A 112 -21.33 26.30 -4.85
C SER A 112 -19.97 25.60 -4.98
N PRO A 113 -19.98 24.38 -5.53
CA PRO A 113 -18.82 23.77 -6.16
C PRO A 113 -17.90 24.69 -6.99
N SER A 114 -18.52 25.54 -7.79
CA SER A 114 -17.90 26.39 -8.81
C SER A 114 -17.38 27.72 -8.25
N ASP A 115 -17.75 28.07 -7.02
CA ASP A 115 -17.34 29.33 -6.40
C ASP A 115 -15.84 29.39 -6.13
N THR A 116 -15.25 30.54 -6.46
CA THR A 116 -13.79 30.65 -6.49
C THR A 116 -13.19 30.98 -5.13
N LYS A 117 -13.91 31.74 -4.30
CA LYS A 117 -13.50 32.15 -2.96
C LYS A 117 -14.73 32.45 -2.09
N ALA A 118 -14.55 32.35 -0.79
CA ALA A 118 -15.46 32.89 0.22
C ALA A 118 -14.79 34.11 0.86
N ALA A 119 -15.41 35.28 0.78
CA ALA A 119 -14.88 36.53 1.32
C ALA A 119 -15.80 37.08 2.42
N CYS A 120 -15.21 37.40 3.55
CA CYS A 120 -15.84 38.09 4.67
C CYS A 120 -15.41 39.56 4.63
N LEU A 121 -16.29 40.44 4.17
CA LEU A 121 -16.09 41.90 4.17
C LEU A 121 -16.46 42.44 5.55
N THR A 122 -15.73 43.44 6.06
CA THR A 122 -16.08 44.09 7.33
C THR A 122 -15.61 45.54 7.36
N THR A 123 -16.33 46.34 8.15
CA THR A 123 -16.03 47.74 8.41
C THR A 123 -15.67 47.92 9.89
N VAL A 124 -14.45 48.42 10.14
CA VAL A 124 -13.84 48.49 11.46
C VAL A 124 -13.07 49.80 11.67
N THR A 125 -13.17 50.38 12.86
CA THR A 125 -12.46 51.62 13.21
C THR A 125 -11.07 51.33 13.77
N LEU A 126 -10.02 51.71 13.04
CA LEU A 126 -8.61 51.46 13.37
C LEU A 126 -7.82 52.76 13.53
N ARG A 127 -6.80 52.73 14.38
CA ARG A 127 -5.76 53.75 14.45
C ARG A 127 -4.60 53.40 13.52
N ILE A 128 -3.77 54.39 13.21
CA ILE A 128 -2.47 54.15 12.59
C ILE A 128 -1.69 53.15 13.46
N ASP A 129 -1.11 52.16 12.79
CA ASP A 129 -0.40 51.01 13.34
C ASP A 129 -1.27 49.98 14.09
N ASP A 130 -2.61 50.08 14.07
CA ASP A 130 -3.48 48.97 14.51
C ASP A 130 -3.58 47.87 13.43
N THR A 131 -3.75 46.62 13.88
CA THR A 131 -3.93 45.43 13.03
C THR A 131 -5.25 44.71 13.33
N VAL A 132 -5.89 44.19 12.30
CA VAL A 132 -7.02 43.23 12.37
C VAL A 132 -6.62 41.91 11.73
N ASP A 133 -6.83 40.81 12.46
CA ASP A 133 -6.52 39.45 12.04
C ASP A 133 -7.81 38.67 11.74
N PHE A 134 -7.90 38.08 10.54
CA PHE A 134 -8.91 37.10 10.16
C PHE A 134 -8.29 35.71 10.25
N ARG A 135 -8.94 34.81 10.98
CA ARG A 135 -8.47 33.43 11.19
C ARG A 135 -9.50 32.48 10.64
N TRP A 136 -9.11 31.70 9.64
CA TRP A 136 -9.98 30.76 8.96
C TRP A 136 -9.76 29.36 9.50
N TYR A 137 -10.86 28.62 9.57
CA TYR A 137 -10.94 27.27 10.09
C TYR A 137 -11.88 26.46 9.22
N TYR A 138 -11.77 25.15 9.31
CA TYR A 138 -12.50 24.21 8.49
C TYR A 138 -12.92 22.96 9.26
N ARG A 139 -13.86 22.19 8.70
CA ARG A 139 -14.37 20.93 9.27
C ARG A 139 -14.65 19.91 8.16
N ASN A 140 -13.97 18.76 8.21
CA ASN A 140 -14.02 17.76 7.14
C ASN A 140 -15.27 16.87 7.14
N ASP A 141 -15.88 16.62 8.29
CA ASP A 141 -16.98 15.66 8.42
C ASP A 141 -17.86 15.95 9.66
N SER A 142 -18.60 14.94 10.11
CA SER A 142 -19.44 14.97 11.32
C SER A 142 -18.66 14.93 12.65
N SER A 143 -17.33 14.95 12.66
CA SER A 143 -16.48 15.00 13.87
C SER A 143 -16.58 16.31 14.69
N LYS A 144 -17.34 17.30 14.20
CA LYS A 144 -17.65 18.58 14.86
C LYS A 144 -16.44 19.47 15.23
N THR A 145 -15.23 19.07 14.87
CA THR A 145 -14.00 19.72 15.32
C THR A 145 -13.49 20.71 14.28
N TRP A 146 -13.22 21.95 14.70
CA TRP A 146 -12.67 23.01 13.85
C TRP A 146 -11.15 22.92 13.76
N VAL A 147 -10.64 22.66 12.56
CA VAL A 147 -9.21 22.67 12.23
C VAL A 147 -8.84 24.06 11.73
N PHE A 148 -7.72 24.63 12.20
CA PHE A 148 -7.23 25.92 11.68
C PHE A 148 -6.71 25.75 10.25
N CYS A 149 -7.11 26.66 9.36
CA CYS A 149 -6.74 26.67 7.95
C CYS A 149 -5.51 27.58 7.73
N TYR A 150 -5.70 28.88 7.93
CA TYR A 150 -4.68 29.93 7.81
C TYR A 150 -5.23 31.24 8.43
N ASN A 151 -4.41 32.29 8.46
CA ASN A 151 -4.82 33.64 8.84
C ASN A 151 -4.40 34.68 7.80
N TRP A 152 -5.11 35.80 7.79
CA TRP A 152 -4.83 36.98 6.97
C TRP A 152 -4.99 38.23 7.82
N SER A 153 -4.08 39.21 7.69
CA SER A 153 -4.03 40.38 8.57
C SER A 153 -3.98 41.69 7.78
N TYR A 154 -4.71 42.69 8.25
CA TYR A 154 -4.69 44.06 7.72
C TYR A 154 -4.09 45.03 8.74
N HIS A 155 -3.12 45.85 8.33
CA HIS A 155 -2.44 46.85 9.16
C HIS A 155 -2.72 48.26 8.64
N ALA A 156 -3.26 49.15 9.49
CA ALA A 156 -3.65 50.50 9.11
C ALA A 156 -2.44 51.45 9.05
N LEU A 157 -2.03 51.87 7.85
CA LEU A 157 -0.77 52.59 7.62
C LEU A 157 -0.86 54.14 7.53
N TYR A 158 -2.06 54.71 7.30
CA TYR A 158 -2.16 56.07 6.75
C TYR A 158 -3.03 57.06 7.54
N TYR A 159 -4.08 56.62 8.25
CA TYR A 159 -4.92 57.50 9.08
C TYR A 159 -5.72 56.74 10.14
N ASN A 160 -6.06 57.43 11.23
CA ASN A 160 -7.03 56.96 12.22
C ASN A 160 -8.44 57.13 11.65
N GLY A 161 -9.24 56.07 11.57
CA GLY A 161 -10.60 56.16 11.04
C GLY A 161 -11.24 54.80 10.79
N GLU A 162 -12.36 54.82 10.07
CA GLU A 162 -13.07 53.63 9.63
C GLU A 162 -12.42 53.06 8.35
N HIS A 163 -12.19 51.75 8.33
CA HIS A 163 -11.58 51.01 7.22
C HIS A 163 -12.53 49.89 6.76
N ALA A 164 -12.74 49.80 5.45
CA ALA A 164 -13.39 48.65 4.82
C ALA A 164 -12.31 47.64 4.38
N ILE A 165 -12.37 46.42 4.90
CA ILE A 165 -11.36 45.37 4.71
C ILE A 165 -12.05 44.03 4.42
N GLU A 166 -11.35 43.11 3.75
CA GLU A 166 -11.83 41.74 3.50
C GLU A 166 -10.85 40.74 4.09
N GLY A 167 -11.33 39.69 4.76
CA GLY A 167 -10.64 38.41 4.80
C GLY A 167 -11.21 37.53 3.70
N TYR A 168 -10.39 36.75 2.98
CA TYR A 168 -10.89 35.84 1.93
C TYR A 168 -10.17 34.50 1.94
N LEU A 169 -10.94 33.42 1.87
CA LEU A 169 -10.51 32.04 1.68
C LEU A 169 -10.72 31.65 0.22
N ASN A 170 -9.68 31.13 -0.43
CA ASN A 170 -9.82 30.48 -1.73
C ASN A 170 -10.43 29.08 -1.54
N ILE A 171 -11.61 28.83 -2.11
CA ILE A 171 -12.26 27.52 -2.10
C ILE A 171 -12.13 26.79 -3.45
N ARG A 172 -11.82 27.51 -4.54
CA ARG A 172 -11.49 26.90 -5.84
C ARG A 172 -10.27 25.99 -5.73
N GLY A 173 -10.33 24.83 -6.39
CA GLY A 173 -9.23 23.85 -6.39
C GLY A 173 -9.09 23.05 -5.10
N TYR A 174 -9.89 23.37 -4.07
CA TYR A 174 -10.14 22.48 -2.96
C TYR A 174 -11.45 21.70 -3.16
N TRP A 175 -12.47 22.28 -3.83
CA TRP A 175 -13.70 21.56 -4.17
C TRP A 175 -13.64 20.83 -5.53
N PRO A 176 -14.25 19.63 -5.60
CA PRO A 176 -14.16 18.61 -4.56
C PRO A 176 -12.74 18.01 -4.59
N GLY A 177 -12.26 17.54 -3.45
CA GLY A 177 -10.90 17.01 -3.33
C GLY A 177 -10.67 16.42 -1.96
N ILE A 178 -9.59 15.65 -1.78
CA ILE A 178 -9.33 14.89 -0.54
C ILE A 178 -9.19 15.75 0.72
N TYR A 179 -8.99 17.06 0.56
CA TYR A 179 -8.86 18.03 1.64
C TYR A 179 -10.11 18.88 1.83
N TYR A 180 -11.22 18.59 1.12
CA TYR A 180 -12.36 19.48 1.17
C TYR A 180 -13.13 19.44 2.50
N PRO A 181 -13.32 20.58 3.15
CA PRO A 181 -14.14 20.71 4.33
C PRO A 181 -15.60 21.04 3.99
N ARG A 182 -16.52 20.25 4.53
CA ARG A 182 -17.97 20.49 4.40
C ARG A 182 -18.39 21.87 4.93
N ALA A 183 -17.73 22.33 5.99
CA ALA A 183 -17.96 23.64 6.58
C ALA A 183 -16.66 24.41 6.86
N TYR A 184 -16.79 25.73 6.85
CA TYR A 184 -15.76 26.69 7.19
C TYR A 184 -16.24 27.63 8.31
N LYS A 185 -15.28 28.24 8.99
CA LYS A 185 -15.51 29.25 10.03
C LYS A 185 -14.43 30.31 9.94
N ILE A 186 -14.82 31.56 10.10
CA ILE A 186 -13.92 32.69 10.23
C ILE A 186 -14.05 33.29 11.64
N GLU A 187 -12.92 33.68 12.23
CA GLU A 187 -12.86 34.40 13.50
C GLU A 187 -12.00 35.65 13.30
N VAL A 188 -12.51 36.83 13.64
CA VAL A 188 -11.82 38.10 13.42
C VAL A 188 -11.40 38.71 14.76
N TYR A 189 -10.19 39.23 14.85
CA TYR A 189 -9.54 39.68 16.08
C TYR A 189 -8.85 41.04 15.91
N TYR A 190 -8.77 41.83 16.99
CA TYR A 190 -7.80 42.93 17.11
C TYR A 190 -6.40 42.42 17.47
N MET A 191 -5.37 43.24 17.21
CA MET A 191 -3.96 42.96 17.55
C MET A 191 -3.72 42.56 19.02
N ASN A 192 -4.56 43.03 19.96
CA ASN A 192 -4.50 42.63 21.38
C ASN A 192 -5.10 41.23 21.67
N SER A 193 -5.42 40.44 20.63
CA SER A 193 -6.11 39.15 20.68
C SER A 193 -7.55 39.18 21.22
N SER A 194 -8.20 40.35 21.28
CA SER A 194 -9.64 40.43 21.52
C SER A 194 -10.40 39.97 20.27
N LEU A 195 -11.29 38.98 20.43
CA LEU A 195 -12.20 38.54 19.37
C LEU A 195 -13.21 39.66 19.09
N LEU A 196 -13.29 40.10 17.83
CA LEU A 196 -14.33 40.99 17.31
C LEU A 196 -15.62 40.19 17.07
N PHE A 197 -15.59 39.28 16.11
CA PHE A 197 -16.72 38.42 15.77
C PHE A 197 -16.25 37.05 15.26
N ARG A 198 -17.19 36.12 15.12
CA ARG A 198 -16.99 34.83 14.47
C ARG A 198 -18.21 34.47 13.64
N GLU A 199 -17.97 33.85 12.50
CA GLU A 199 -18.99 33.49 11.52
C GLU A 199 -18.65 32.12 10.91
N PHE A 200 -19.67 31.39 10.47
CA PHE A 200 -19.59 29.98 10.10
C PHE A 200 -20.44 29.75 8.87
N PHE A 201 -19.98 28.98 7.90
CA PHE A 201 -20.78 28.66 6.71
C PHE A 201 -20.46 27.25 6.19
N GLU A 202 -21.47 26.61 5.63
CA GLU A 202 -21.41 25.31 4.99
C GLU A 202 -21.32 25.49 3.47
N VAL A 203 -20.46 24.74 2.80
CA VAL A 203 -20.54 24.63 1.34
C VAL A 203 -21.49 23.49 1.04
N THR A 204 -22.78 23.84 1.01
CA THR A 204 -23.84 22.86 0.77
C THR A 204 -23.83 22.41 -0.69
N ASN A 205 -23.63 21.12 -0.89
CA ASN A 205 -23.87 20.49 -2.18
C ASN A 205 -25.39 20.38 -2.44
N GLY A 206 -25.98 21.45 -2.99
CA GLY A 206 -27.41 21.55 -3.33
C GLY A 206 -28.35 22.13 -2.26
N GLY A 207 -27.91 23.09 -1.43
CA GLY A 207 -28.63 23.56 -0.22
C GLY A 207 -30.03 24.19 -0.38
N LEU A 208 -30.52 24.40 -1.61
CA LEU A 208 -31.90 24.83 -1.88
C LEU A 208 -32.65 23.74 -2.67
N ASN A 209 -33.55 23.02 -2.00
CA ASN A 209 -34.43 22.06 -2.65
C ASN A 209 -35.72 22.77 -3.08
N SER A 210 -35.84 22.95 -4.39
CA SER A 210 -37.08 23.15 -5.15
C SER A 210 -38.12 24.08 -4.50
N PRO A 211 -37.97 25.40 -4.68
CA PRO A 211 -38.95 26.39 -4.25
C PRO A 211 -40.25 26.23 -5.07
N ARG A 212 -41.35 25.82 -4.44
CA ARG A 212 -42.60 25.41 -5.10
C ARG A 212 -43.85 25.91 -4.38
N MET A 213 -44.96 25.95 -5.12
CA MET A 213 -46.28 26.24 -4.58
C MET A 213 -47.08 24.94 -4.39
N CYS A 214 -47.83 24.86 -3.30
CA CYS A 214 -48.74 23.74 -3.03
C CYS A 214 -50.00 24.19 -2.30
N LYS A 215 -51.04 23.35 -2.28
CA LYS A 215 -52.30 23.66 -1.59
C LYS A 215 -52.21 23.46 -0.08
N ASP A 216 -51.39 22.51 0.37
CA ASP A 216 -51.19 22.20 1.79
C ASP A 216 -49.85 21.44 2.00
N VAL A 217 -49.54 21.06 3.24
CA VAL A 217 -48.44 20.14 3.60
C VAL A 217 -48.93 18.97 4.45
N ASP A 218 -48.29 17.80 4.29
CA ASP A 218 -48.62 16.60 5.07
C ASP A 218 -48.09 16.66 6.52
N VAL A 219 -48.44 15.64 7.31
CA VAL A 219 -47.97 15.47 8.70
C VAL A 219 -46.45 15.31 8.83
N ASN A 220 -45.76 14.99 7.73
CA ASN A 220 -44.31 14.85 7.64
C ASN A 220 -43.63 16.11 7.04
N ARG A 221 -44.39 17.19 6.82
CA ARG A 221 -43.91 18.46 6.22
C ARG A 221 -43.43 18.32 4.77
N ASN A 222 -44.04 17.43 3.99
CA ASN A 222 -43.90 17.38 2.53
C ASN A 222 -45.02 18.21 1.87
N PRO A 223 -44.78 18.82 0.69
CA PRO A 223 -45.82 19.50 -0.06
C PRO A 223 -46.82 18.47 -0.59
N ILE A 224 -48.12 18.77 -0.48
CA ILE A 224 -49.18 17.96 -1.07
C ILE A 224 -50.05 18.81 -1.99
N ASN A 225 -50.48 18.20 -3.09
CA ASN A 225 -51.17 18.89 -4.18
C ASN A 225 -50.34 20.12 -4.63
N MET A 226 -49.12 19.88 -5.12
CA MET A 226 -48.31 20.92 -5.76
C MET A 226 -49.12 21.53 -6.91
N THR A 227 -49.17 22.85 -6.99
CA THR A 227 -49.81 23.56 -8.09
C THR A 227 -49.31 24.98 -8.14
N SER A 228 -49.20 25.52 -9.34
CA SER A 228 -48.93 26.92 -9.61
C SER A 228 -50.20 27.76 -9.74
N ARG A 229 -51.41 27.17 -9.67
CA ARG A 229 -52.68 27.91 -9.81
C ARG A 229 -53.61 27.68 -8.63
N PHE A 230 -54.12 28.79 -8.09
CA PHE A 230 -55.11 28.81 -7.02
C PHE A 230 -56.37 29.54 -7.47
N THR A 231 -57.53 28.96 -7.17
CA THR A 231 -58.83 29.46 -7.62
C THR A 231 -59.67 29.92 -6.42
N ILE A 232 -60.06 31.20 -6.43
CA ILE A 232 -60.93 31.81 -5.42
C ILE A 232 -62.26 31.04 -5.33
N GLY A 233 -62.62 30.64 -4.12
CA GLY A 233 -63.84 29.85 -3.85
C GLY A 233 -63.69 28.34 -4.08
N VAL A 234 -62.52 27.87 -4.51
CA VAL A 234 -62.17 26.43 -4.63
C VAL A 234 -61.02 26.12 -3.68
N ASP A 235 -59.91 26.84 -3.83
CA ASP A 235 -58.75 26.77 -2.95
C ASP A 235 -58.91 27.77 -1.80
N THR A 236 -58.42 27.41 -0.61
CA THR A 236 -58.51 28.27 0.59
C THR A 236 -57.18 28.90 0.98
N LYS A 237 -56.06 28.32 0.52
CA LYS A 237 -54.70 28.75 0.81
C LYS A 237 -53.79 28.47 -0.38
N ALA A 238 -52.74 29.28 -0.50
CA ALA A 238 -51.56 28.96 -1.28
C ALA A 238 -50.37 28.88 -0.33
N HIS A 239 -49.78 27.69 -0.18
CA HIS A 239 -48.57 27.46 0.60
C HIS A 239 -47.34 27.61 -0.29
N TYR A 240 -46.31 28.23 0.26
CA TYR A 240 -45.00 28.25 -0.36
C TYR A 240 -44.10 27.19 0.28
N TYR A 241 -43.88 26.10 -0.44
CA TYR A 241 -42.96 25.07 -0.01
C TYR A 241 -41.53 25.46 -0.39
N LEU A 242 -40.74 25.71 0.65
CA LEU A 242 -39.30 25.89 0.53
C LEU A 242 -38.63 24.94 1.51
N ARG A 243 -37.70 24.14 0.98
CA ARG A 243 -36.92 23.20 1.76
C ARG A 243 -35.43 23.49 1.59
N PHE A 244 -34.74 23.68 2.70
CA PHE A 244 -33.28 23.71 2.73
C PHE A 244 -32.78 22.39 3.31
N ASP A 245 -31.92 21.68 2.59
CA ASP A 245 -31.26 20.48 3.08
C ASP A 245 -29.88 20.83 3.65
N LYS A 246 -29.50 20.16 4.75
CA LYS A 246 -28.15 20.22 5.32
C LYS A 246 -27.69 21.64 5.72
N VAL A 247 -28.59 22.44 6.29
CA VAL A 247 -28.33 23.84 6.71
C VAL A 247 -27.37 23.91 7.89
N ALA A 248 -26.30 24.71 7.79
CA ALA A 248 -25.47 25.07 8.94
C ALA A 248 -24.81 26.46 8.81
N TYR A 249 -25.21 27.37 9.70
CA TYR A 249 -24.56 28.64 9.98
C TYR A 249 -24.74 28.95 11.47
N PHE A 250 -23.87 29.79 12.03
CA PHE A 250 -23.97 30.26 13.41
C PHE A 250 -23.56 31.73 13.49
N ASN A 251 -24.51 32.60 13.80
CA ASN A 251 -24.22 33.96 14.24
C ASN A 251 -24.36 34.05 15.76
N ASN A 252 -23.24 34.38 16.40
CA ASN A 252 -23.10 34.46 17.86
C ASN A 252 -23.82 35.68 18.48
N GLU A 253 -24.19 36.66 17.66
CA GLU A 253 -24.91 37.88 18.04
C GLU A 253 -26.44 37.68 18.00
N THR A 254 -26.95 36.87 17.06
CA THR A 254 -28.39 36.63 16.87
C THR A 254 -28.89 35.35 17.53
N GLY A 255 -28.07 34.30 17.61
CA GLY A 255 -28.49 33.00 18.15
C GLY A 255 -29.41 32.18 17.23
N PHE A 256 -29.33 32.42 15.91
CA PHE A 256 -30.05 31.67 14.87
C PHE A 256 -29.11 31.32 13.70
N SER A 257 -29.50 30.35 12.88
CA SER A 257 -28.69 29.86 11.75
C SER A 257 -28.93 30.63 10.45
N HIS A 258 -30.16 30.86 9.99
CA HIS A 258 -30.40 31.86 8.93
C HIS A 258 -31.74 32.54 9.12
N ASN A 259 -31.81 33.83 8.77
CA ASN A 259 -33.05 34.57 8.61
C ASN A 259 -33.57 34.38 7.18
N LEU A 260 -34.36 33.34 6.97
CA LEU A 260 -35.18 33.23 5.76
C LEU A 260 -36.17 34.39 5.71
N THR A 261 -36.29 35.07 4.57
CA THR A 261 -37.34 36.06 4.32
C THR A 261 -37.98 35.80 2.98
N THR A 262 -39.26 35.45 2.97
CA THR A 262 -40.06 35.32 1.75
C THR A 262 -40.91 36.57 1.55
N VAL A 263 -40.96 37.04 0.31
CA VAL A 263 -41.69 38.25 -0.10
C VAL A 263 -42.73 37.84 -1.13
N TRP A 264 -43.99 37.90 -0.72
CA TRP A 264 -45.14 37.60 -1.56
C TRP A 264 -45.55 38.87 -2.32
N ILE A 265 -45.51 38.81 -3.65
CA ILE A 265 -45.68 39.96 -4.52
C ILE A 265 -46.94 39.78 -5.36
N GLN A 266 -47.77 40.82 -5.36
CA GLN A 266 -49.06 40.90 -6.04
C GLN A 266 -48.91 41.13 -7.55
N PRO A 267 -49.98 40.93 -8.35
CA PRO A 267 -49.96 41.16 -9.79
C PRO A 267 -49.70 42.60 -10.24
N ASP A 268 -49.83 43.59 -9.35
CA ASP A 268 -49.47 44.99 -9.61
C ASP A 268 -48.00 45.31 -9.25
N GLY A 269 -47.24 44.32 -8.76
CA GLY A 269 -45.85 44.45 -8.32
C GLY A 269 -45.67 44.87 -6.86
N ASN A 270 -46.73 45.15 -6.11
CA ASN A 270 -46.63 45.52 -4.70
C ASN A 270 -46.43 44.29 -3.79
N THR A 271 -45.72 44.47 -2.68
CA THR A 271 -45.58 43.43 -1.65
C THR A 271 -46.89 43.25 -0.87
N TYR A 272 -47.44 42.04 -0.87
CA TYR A 272 -48.60 41.66 -0.06
C TYR A 272 -48.24 41.30 1.38
N LYS A 273 -47.24 40.42 1.52
CA LYS A 273 -46.83 39.78 2.77
C LYS A 273 -45.31 39.60 2.73
N ILE A 274 -44.66 39.90 3.84
CA ILE A 274 -43.30 39.44 4.12
C ILE A 274 -43.42 38.43 5.25
N HIS A 275 -42.85 37.24 5.08
CA HIS A 275 -42.67 36.28 6.15
C HIS A 275 -41.17 36.12 6.39
N SER A 276 -40.72 36.49 7.58
CA SER A 276 -39.35 36.21 8.02
C SER A 276 -39.37 35.12 9.09
N GLY A 277 -38.62 34.05 8.85
CA GLY A 277 -38.43 32.94 9.78
C GLY A 277 -36.94 32.75 10.04
N SER A 278 -36.57 32.53 11.30
CA SER A 278 -35.21 32.19 11.68
C SER A 278 -35.12 30.69 11.91
N PHE A 279 -34.20 30.00 11.22
CA PHE A 279 -33.90 28.61 11.57
C PHE A 279 -33.15 28.57 12.91
N GLU A 280 -33.53 27.66 13.81
CA GLU A 280 -32.93 27.59 15.15
C GLU A 280 -31.42 27.33 15.11
N ASP A 281 -30.70 27.84 16.11
CA ASP A 281 -29.28 27.56 16.32
C ASP A 281 -29.07 26.15 16.88
N TYR A 282 -28.19 25.37 16.23
CA TYR A 282 -27.78 24.04 16.66
C TYR A 282 -26.44 24.02 17.43
N LYS A 283 -26.23 24.97 18.34
CA LYS A 283 -25.11 24.97 19.29
C LYS A 283 -24.96 23.61 19.99
N ASP A 284 -23.73 23.11 20.01
CA ASP A 284 -23.34 21.79 20.52
C ASP A 284 -23.92 21.45 21.91
N LYS A 285 -25.04 20.72 21.89
CA LYS A 285 -25.71 20.22 23.10
C LYS A 285 -25.91 18.70 23.12
N ASN A 286 -25.88 17.99 21.98
CA ASN A 286 -26.03 16.52 21.96
C ASN A 286 -25.49 15.83 20.69
N ALA A 287 -24.37 15.11 20.79
CA ALA A 287 -23.74 14.44 19.64
C ALA A 287 -24.58 13.36 18.92
N THR A 288 -25.73 12.93 19.47
CA THR A 288 -26.61 11.94 18.82
C THR A 288 -27.70 12.52 17.92
N TRP A 289 -27.86 13.85 17.85
CA TRP A 289 -28.86 14.48 16.98
C TRP A 289 -28.37 14.57 15.54
N ASN A 290 -29.27 14.36 14.57
CA ASN A 290 -28.95 14.53 13.15
C ASN A 290 -29.09 16.00 12.76
N TYR A 291 -28.03 16.78 12.98
CA TYR A 291 -27.96 18.23 12.74
C TYR A 291 -28.04 18.67 11.27
N TRP A 292 -28.49 17.78 10.39
CA TRP A 292 -28.62 17.97 8.95
C TRP A 292 -30.07 17.84 8.47
N GLU A 293 -31.02 17.77 9.41
CA GLU A 293 -32.45 17.79 9.11
C GLU A 293 -32.85 19.06 8.35
N TYR A 294 -33.93 18.94 7.57
CA TYR A 294 -34.33 19.96 6.62
C TYR A 294 -35.13 21.09 7.30
N GLY A 295 -34.91 22.32 6.84
CA GLY A 295 -35.72 23.48 7.24
C GLY A 295 -36.97 23.62 6.35
N TYR A 296 -38.13 23.94 6.95
CA TYR A 296 -39.38 24.26 6.24
C TYR A 296 -40.18 25.35 6.96
N ALA A 297 -40.74 26.30 6.21
CA ALA A 297 -41.53 27.43 6.73
C ALA A 297 -43.04 27.11 6.83
N GLY A 298 -43.43 26.40 7.89
CA GLY A 298 -44.79 25.86 8.10
C GLY A 298 -45.95 26.85 7.97
N ASP A 299 -45.77 28.08 8.43
CA ASP A 299 -46.79 29.13 8.43
C ASP A 299 -46.68 30.10 7.24
N ASP A 300 -45.83 29.80 6.25
CA ASP A 300 -45.71 30.64 5.07
C ASP A 300 -46.72 30.30 3.96
N TYR A 301 -47.94 30.79 4.16
CA TYR A 301 -49.01 30.75 3.18
C TYR A 301 -49.75 32.09 3.09
N ILE A 302 -50.57 32.24 2.06
CA ILE A 302 -51.60 33.29 1.96
C ILE A 302 -53.00 32.64 1.89
N SER A 303 -54.02 33.36 2.37
CA SER A 303 -55.42 32.98 2.15
C SER A 303 -55.82 33.25 0.70
N ILE A 304 -56.63 32.35 0.15
CA ILE A 304 -57.27 32.49 -1.17
C ILE A 304 -58.77 32.69 -0.93
N ASP A 305 -59.20 33.95 -0.97
CA ASP A 305 -60.58 34.35 -0.72
C ASP A 305 -61.02 35.47 -1.67
N SER A 306 -62.25 35.98 -1.52
CA SER A 306 -62.82 37.00 -2.42
C SER A 306 -62.15 38.37 -2.34
N GLY A 307 -61.25 38.60 -1.38
CA GLY A 307 -60.39 39.77 -1.28
C GLY A 307 -59.01 39.60 -1.92
N THR A 308 -58.57 38.37 -2.26
CA THR A 308 -57.26 38.11 -2.86
C THR A 308 -57.21 38.61 -4.31
N PRO A 309 -56.28 39.52 -4.69
CA PRO A 309 -56.14 39.95 -6.08
C PRO A 309 -55.88 38.81 -7.07
N THR A 310 -56.59 38.80 -8.19
CA THR A 310 -56.35 37.88 -9.30
C THR A 310 -55.23 38.35 -10.22
N GLY A 311 -54.47 37.39 -10.77
CA GLY A 311 -53.40 37.64 -11.73
C GLY A 311 -52.16 36.81 -11.41
N ASN A 312 -51.02 37.22 -11.96
CA ASN A 312 -49.73 36.57 -11.77
C ASN A 312 -49.06 37.09 -10.50
N TRP A 313 -48.93 36.23 -9.50
CA TRP A 313 -48.18 36.46 -8.28
C TRP A 313 -46.78 35.85 -8.38
N LYS A 314 -45.90 36.21 -7.45
CA LYS A 314 -44.65 35.50 -7.20
C LYS A 314 -44.30 35.50 -5.72
N VAL A 315 -43.56 34.49 -5.29
CA VAL A 315 -42.85 34.48 -4.00
C VAL A 315 -41.36 34.60 -4.29
N GLU A 316 -40.73 35.62 -3.72
CA GLU A 316 -39.28 35.82 -3.78
C GLU A 316 -38.65 35.41 -2.45
N VAL A 317 -37.58 34.62 -2.50
CA VAL A 317 -36.83 34.17 -1.32
C VAL A 317 -35.59 35.01 -1.17
N TYR A 318 -35.42 35.56 0.01
CA TYR A 318 -34.19 36.16 0.47
C TYR A 318 -33.67 35.36 1.64
N LEU A 319 -32.36 35.24 1.74
CA LEU A 319 -31.66 34.66 2.88
C LEU A 319 -30.92 35.79 3.58
N ASP A 320 -30.96 35.85 4.91
CA ASP A 320 -30.28 36.83 5.76
C ASP A 320 -30.49 38.31 5.33
N SER A 321 -29.76 39.23 5.98
CA SER A 321 -29.78 40.66 5.63
C SER A 321 -28.48 41.32 6.06
N TYR A 322 -28.09 42.37 5.34
CA TYR A 322 -26.90 43.17 5.61
C TYR A 322 -27.23 44.65 5.69
N TYR A 323 -26.59 45.37 6.59
CA TYR A 323 -26.71 46.82 6.66
C TYR A 323 -25.88 47.48 5.52
N PHE A 324 -26.40 48.53 4.90
CA PHE A 324 -25.72 49.26 3.82
C PHE A 324 -26.41 50.62 3.63
N ASN A 325 -25.63 51.71 3.49
CA ASN A 325 -26.17 53.07 3.38
C ASN A 325 -27.29 53.37 4.42
N ASN A 326 -27.01 53.03 5.68
CA ASN A 326 -27.92 53.14 6.83
C ASN A 326 -29.24 52.34 6.76
N THR A 327 -29.36 51.36 5.86
CA THR A 327 -30.56 50.55 5.62
C THR A 327 -30.23 49.06 5.64
N TRP A 328 -31.10 48.20 6.16
CA TRP A 328 -30.93 46.75 6.03
C TRP A 328 -31.43 46.28 4.66
N MET A 329 -30.56 45.60 3.93
CA MET A 329 -30.74 45.01 2.61
C MET A 329 -30.81 43.48 2.74
N PRO A 330 -31.88 42.81 2.29
CA PRO A 330 -31.95 41.34 2.31
C PRO A 330 -31.02 40.76 1.21
N TYR A 331 -30.44 39.56 1.41
CA TYR A 331 -29.67 38.93 0.33
C TYR A 331 -30.58 38.10 -0.58
N GLY A 332 -30.64 38.46 -1.87
CA GLY A 332 -31.46 37.76 -2.86
C GLY A 332 -32.13 38.69 -3.88
N PRO A 333 -33.18 38.22 -4.58
CA PRO A 333 -33.82 36.93 -4.37
C PRO A 333 -32.93 35.75 -4.79
N ILE A 334 -32.75 34.78 -3.89
CA ILE A 334 -32.05 33.51 -4.16
C ILE A 334 -32.97 32.45 -4.82
N ALA A 335 -34.28 32.71 -4.82
CA ALA A 335 -35.28 31.98 -5.59
C ALA A 335 -36.48 32.87 -5.90
N THR A 336 -37.15 32.62 -7.02
CA THR A 336 -38.40 33.30 -7.39
C THR A 336 -39.38 32.27 -7.95
N THR A 337 -40.51 32.07 -7.28
CA THR A 337 -41.53 31.09 -7.66
C THR A 337 -42.80 31.82 -8.13
N PRO A 338 -43.13 31.77 -9.44
CA PRO A 338 -44.34 32.37 -9.98
C PRO A 338 -45.56 31.48 -9.77
N PHE A 339 -46.73 32.10 -9.57
CA PHE A 339 -48.02 31.41 -9.46
C PHE A 339 -49.19 32.31 -9.84
N ILE A 340 -50.37 31.74 -10.06
CA ILE A 340 -51.55 32.47 -10.56
C ILE A 340 -52.72 32.33 -9.58
N VAL A 341 -53.40 33.46 -9.29
CA VAL A 341 -54.69 33.47 -8.58
C VAL A 341 -55.81 33.82 -9.56
N GLY A 342 -56.83 32.97 -9.67
CA GLY A 342 -57.98 33.13 -10.57
C GLY A 342 -59.33 33.21 -9.85
N ASN A 343 -60.34 33.81 -10.49
CA ASN A 343 -61.70 33.99 -9.94
C ASN A 343 -62.75 33.07 -10.59
N GLY A 344 -62.41 31.80 -10.80
CA GLY A 344 -63.32 30.82 -11.37
C GLY A 344 -62.63 29.50 -11.74
N THR A 345 -63.40 28.42 -11.75
CA THR A 345 -62.95 27.08 -12.17
C THR A 345 -62.47 27.11 -13.61
N VAL A 346 -61.30 26.52 -13.85
CA VAL A 346 -60.68 26.35 -15.17
C VAL A 346 -60.62 24.86 -15.53
N ALA A 347 -60.03 24.53 -16.68
CA ALA A 347 -59.71 23.14 -17.01
C ALA A 347 -58.77 22.53 -15.94
N ASP A 348 -58.81 21.22 -15.75
CA ASP A 348 -57.85 20.55 -14.87
C ASP A 348 -56.46 20.54 -15.52
N TRP A 349 -56.40 20.30 -16.82
CA TRP A 349 -55.15 20.25 -17.60
C TRP A 349 -55.20 21.12 -18.87
N THR A 350 -54.06 21.74 -19.20
CA THR A 350 -53.76 22.19 -20.56
C THR A 350 -52.55 21.44 -21.06
N PHE A 351 -52.74 20.64 -22.11
CA PHE A 351 -51.70 19.92 -22.82
C PHE A 351 -51.32 20.75 -24.05
N MET A 352 -50.11 21.34 -24.02
CA MET A 352 -49.64 22.27 -25.04
C MET A 352 -48.44 21.71 -25.79
N VAL A 353 -48.52 21.62 -27.11
CA VAL A 353 -47.48 21.02 -27.96
C VAL A 353 -46.77 22.10 -28.78
N TYR A 354 -45.49 22.26 -28.52
CA TYR A 354 -44.57 22.98 -29.40
C TYR A 354 -44.08 21.98 -30.43
N LEU A 355 -44.75 21.99 -31.59
CA LEU A 355 -44.66 21.00 -32.66
C LEU A 355 -43.81 21.59 -33.79
N ASP A 356 -42.50 21.55 -33.60
CA ASP A 356 -41.56 22.02 -34.61
C ASP A 356 -41.43 20.97 -35.71
N ALA A 357 -42.14 21.19 -36.82
CA ALA A 357 -42.18 20.30 -37.97
C ALA A 357 -41.58 20.96 -39.23
N ASP A 358 -40.83 22.05 -39.08
CA ASP A 358 -40.02 22.63 -40.16
C ASP A 358 -38.67 21.89 -40.32
N ASN A 359 -38.75 20.58 -40.57
CA ASN A 359 -37.62 19.73 -40.88
C ASN A 359 -38.11 18.39 -41.46
N SER A 360 -37.23 17.38 -41.45
CA SER A 360 -37.52 16.03 -41.99
C SER A 360 -38.59 15.22 -41.26
N LEU A 361 -39.14 15.70 -40.14
CA LEU A 361 -40.18 15.02 -39.37
C LEU A 361 -41.61 15.50 -39.69
N GLU A 362 -41.79 16.43 -40.63
CA GLU A 362 -43.08 17.08 -40.92
C GLU A 362 -44.31 16.12 -40.93
N ASN A 363 -44.24 15.01 -41.67
CA ASN A 363 -45.32 14.01 -41.73
C ASN A 363 -45.64 13.41 -40.35
N ALA A 364 -44.62 13.13 -39.52
CA ALA A 364 -44.85 12.62 -38.17
C ALA A 364 -45.52 13.68 -37.26
N GLY A 365 -45.21 14.97 -37.46
CA GLY A 365 -45.90 16.08 -36.79
C GLY A 365 -47.36 16.17 -37.19
N ILE A 366 -47.66 16.04 -38.49
CA ILE A 366 -49.03 15.95 -39.01
C ILE A 366 -49.77 14.74 -38.41
N GLU A 367 -49.15 13.56 -38.35
CA GLU A 367 -49.74 12.36 -37.75
C GLU A 367 -50.03 12.56 -36.24
N ILE A 368 -49.16 13.24 -35.50
CA ILE A 368 -49.36 13.58 -34.08
C ILE A 368 -50.51 14.58 -33.88
N PHE A 369 -50.62 15.60 -34.74
CA PHE A 369 -51.77 16.51 -34.75
C PHE A 369 -53.08 15.74 -34.93
N LEU A 370 -53.12 14.81 -35.89
CA LEU A 370 -54.29 13.98 -36.18
C LEU A 370 -54.64 13.01 -35.03
N LYS A 371 -53.63 12.46 -34.33
CA LYS A 371 -53.82 11.67 -33.10
C LYS A 371 -54.52 12.50 -32.01
N MET A 372 -54.04 13.72 -31.74
CA MET A 372 -54.72 14.64 -30.79
C MET A 372 -56.13 15.01 -31.25
N ALA A 373 -56.35 15.21 -32.55
CA ALA A 373 -57.67 15.48 -33.11
C ALA A 373 -58.65 14.28 -33.00
N ASN A 374 -58.18 13.05 -32.79
CA ASN A 374 -59.06 11.89 -32.65
C ASN A 374 -59.78 11.85 -31.28
N ILE A 375 -59.05 12.22 -30.21
CA ILE A 375 -59.47 12.09 -28.81
C ILE A 375 -60.33 13.25 -28.31
N SER A 376 -60.11 14.46 -28.85
CA SER A 376 -60.83 15.73 -28.61
C SER A 376 -60.67 16.39 -27.24
N SER A 377 -60.42 17.71 -27.27
CA SER A 377 -60.51 18.62 -26.12
C SER A 377 -61.83 18.48 -25.36
N SER A 378 -61.78 18.52 -24.03
CA SER A 378 -62.96 18.50 -23.15
C SER A 378 -63.08 19.80 -22.34
N SER A 379 -64.13 19.95 -21.53
CA SER A 379 -64.21 21.06 -20.56
C SER A 379 -63.20 20.96 -19.41
N GLN A 380 -62.47 19.85 -19.31
CA GLN A 380 -61.48 19.57 -18.26
C GLN A 380 -60.04 19.46 -18.80
N VAL A 381 -59.86 19.25 -20.10
CA VAL A 381 -58.55 19.12 -20.75
C VAL A 381 -58.53 19.92 -22.05
N ASN A 382 -57.73 21.00 -22.08
CA ASN A 382 -57.44 21.76 -23.30
C ASN A 382 -56.31 21.06 -24.08
N LEU A 383 -56.44 20.98 -25.40
CA LEU A 383 -55.40 20.51 -26.32
C LEU A 383 -54.99 21.67 -27.22
N VAL A 384 -53.75 22.13 -27.09
CA VAL A 384 -53.25 23.32 -27.79
C VAL A 384 -51.96 22.96 -28.52
N ALA A 385 -51.76 23.46 -29.73
CA ALA A 385 -50.49 23.31 -30.44
C ALA A 385 -50.04 24.63 -31.05
N GLN A 386 -48.73 24.87 -31.05
CA GLN A 386 -48.07 25.72 -32.03
C GLN A 386 -47.34 24.77 -32.98
N MET A 387 -47.69 24.81 -34.26
CA MET A 387 -47.13 23.95 -35.28
C MET A 387 -46.46 24.83 -36.33
N ASP A 388 -45.19 24.56 -36.56
CA ASP A 388 -44.48 25.04 -37.76
C ASP A 388 -44.33 23.92 -38.78
N ARG A 389 -44.14 24.27 -40.05
CA ARG A 389 -44.14 23.31 -41.16
C ARG A 389 -43.14 23.68 -42.22
N SER A 390 -42.52 22.65 -42.78
CA SER A 390 -41.49 22.86 -43.78
C SER A 390 -42.03 23.16 -45.17
N ALA A 391 -41.24 23.90 -45.94
CA ALA A 391 -41.40 23.94 -47.40
C ALA A 391 -40.95 22.64 -48.08
N GLY A 392 -40.31 21.73 -47.32
CA GLY A 392 -39.78 20.45 -47.77
C GLY A 392 -38.30 20.28 -47.42
N TRP A 393 -37.82 19.04 -47.42
CA TRP A 393 -36.45 18.68 -47.05
C TRP A 393 -35.77 17.81 -48.10
N TRP A 394 -34.44 17.74 -48.03
CA TRP A 394 -33.63 16.88 -48.89
C TRP A 394 -33.29 15.57 -48.17
N GLU A 395 -33.76 14.44 -48.69
CA GLU A 395 -33.53 13.12 -48.11
C GLU A 395 -33.01 12.16 -49.19
N ASN A 396 -31.90 11.45 -48.93
CA ASN A 396 -31.36 10.44 -49.85
C ASN A 396 -31.17 10.93 -51.32
N ALA A 397 -30.78 12.20 -51.46
CA ALA A 397 -30.64 12.93 -52.72
C ALA A 397 -31.96 13.29 -53.46
N GLU A 398 -33.12 13.10 -52.83
CA GLU A 398 -34.45 13.47 -53.34
C GLU A 398 -35.10 14.58 -52.49
N TRP A 399 -35.93 15.42 -53.09
CA TRP A 399 -36.79 16.37 -52.36
C TRP A 399 -38.04 15.65 -51.80
N LYS A 400 -38.42 15.98 -50.57
CA LYS A 400 -39.60 15.50 -49.85
C LYS A 400 -40.41 16.70 -49.34
N ASP A 401 -41.73 16.57 -49.32
CA ASP A 401 -42.72 17.64 -49.01
C ASP A 401 -44.07 16.95 -48.73
N ASP A 402 -44.78 17.32 -47.65
CA ASP A 402 -46.14 16.84 -47.39
C ASP A 402 -47.24 17.86 -47.77
N THR A 403 -47.81 17.68 -48.96
CA THR A 403 -48.88 18.56 -49.46
C THR A 403 -50.29 18.29 -48.88
N THR A 404 -50.47 17.28 -48.00
CA THR A 404 -51.80 16.71 -47.65
C THR A 404 -52.79 17.72 -47.05
N PHE A 405 -52.30 18.71 -46.29
CA PHE A 405 -53.13 19.73 -45.63
C PHE A 405 -52.81 21.17 -46.08
N GLY A 406 -52.50 21.35 -47.37
CA GLY A 406 -52.49 22.65 -48.03
C GLY A 406 -51.11 23.29 -48.25
N ASN A 407 -50.02 22.55 -48.04
CA ASN A 407 -48.62 22.97 -48.21
C ASN A 407 -48.36 24.43 -47.76
N TRP A 408 -48.66 24.71 -46.49
CA TRP A 408 -48.31 25.94 -45.80
C TRP A 408 -47.02 25.69 -45.01
N THR A 409 -46.17 26.70 -44.94
CA THR A 409 -44.74 26.55 -44.59
C THR A 409 -44.34 27.60 -43.55
N ASP A 410 -45.23 27.85 -42.58
CA ASP A 410 -45.19 29.02 -41.69
C ASP A 410 -46.06 28.84 -40.43
N CYS A 411 -45.54 29.23 -39.28
CA CYS A 411 -46.09 28.88 -37.97
C CYS A 411 -47.54 29.29 -37.67
N LYS A 412 -48.32 28.37 -37.10
CA LYS A 412 -49.72 28.57 -36.68
C LYS A 412 -50.02 27.97 -35.32
N ARG A 413 -50.95 28.59 -34.58
CA ARG A 413 -51.49 28.07 -33.30
C ARG A 413 -52.88 27.50 -33.46
N PHE A 414 -53.16 26.40 -32.79
CA PHE A 414 -54.40 25.63 -32.88
C PHE A 414 -54.95 25.28 -31.49
N ASN A 415 -56.27 25.32 -31.36
CA ASN A 415 -57.01 24.70 -30.26
C ASN A 415 -57.66 23.41 -30.81
N ILE A 416 -57.08 22.26 -30.51
CA ILE A 416 -57.34 21.01 -31.23
C ILE A 416 -58.68 20.41 -30.77
N THR A 417 -59.65 20.39 -31.69
CA THR A 417 -60.99 19.81 -31.48
C THR A 417 -61.16 18.50 -32.26
N LYS A 418 -62.26 17.77 -31.99
CA LYS A 418 -62.48 16.45 -32.60
C LYS A 418 -62.54 16.52 -34.13
N GLY A 419 -61.68 15.76 -34.81
CA GLY A 419 -61.62 15.67 -36.27
C GLY A 419 -61.08 16.93 -36.96
N MET A 420 -60.42 17.84 -36.23
CA MET A 420 -59.72 18.98 -36.82
C MET A 420 -58.55 18.51 -37.71
N THR A 421 -58.34 19.22 -38.82
CA THR A 421 -57.19 19.04 -39.71
C THR A 421 -56.23 20.23 -39.61
N PRO A 422 -54.90 20.05 -39.75
CA PRO A 422 -53.92 21.13 -39.63
C PRO A 422 -53.88 21.98 -40.92
N THR A 423 -54.94 22.74 -41.19
CA THR A 423 -55.02 23.69 -42.32
C THR A 423 -55.09 25.14 -41.80
N PRO A 424 -54.69 26.15 -42.59
CA PRO A 424 -54.66 27.54 -42.13
C PRO A 424 -56.03 28.08 -41.70
N GLU A 425 -57.13 27.57 -42.28
CA GLU A 425 -58.50 27.98 -41.93
C GLU A 425 -58.95 27.50 -40.54
N ASN A 426 -58.28 26.46 -40.01
CA ASN A 426 -58.54 25.93 -38.66
C ASN A 426 -57.62 26.55 -37.60
N ALA A 427 -56.65 27.38 -37.99
CA ALA A 427 -55.75 28.03 -37.06
C ALA A 427 -56.50 29.06 -36.19
N THR A 428 -56.18 29.07 -34.89
CA THR A 428 -56.63 30.08 -33.93
C THR A 428 -55.86 31.38 -34.10
N LEU A 429 -54.58 31.29 -34.47
CA LEU A 429 -53.70 32.41 -34.74
C LEU A 429 -52.69 31.99 -35.82
N ASP A 430 -52.49 32.86 -36.79
CA ASP A 430 -51.40 32.78 -37.75
C ASP A 430 -50.26 33.68 -37.28
N LEU A 431 -49.07 33.13 -37.11
CA LEU A 431 -47.88 33.88 -36.69
C LEU A 431 -47.02 34.30 -37.89
N GLY A 432 -47.22 33.64 -39.04
CA GLY A 432 -46.24 33.60 -40.12
C GLY A 432 -44.97 32.85 -39.69
N GLU A 433 -43.94 32.97 -40.52
CA GLU A 433 -42.62 32.36 -40.31
C GLU A 433 -41.97 32.84 -39.00
N VAL A 434 -41.65 31.91 -38.08
CA VAL A 434 -40.97 32.21 -36.82
C VAL A 434 -39.96 31.13 -36.47
N ASN A 435 -38.74 31.55 -36.13
CA ASN A 435 -37.69 30.66 -35.68
C ASN A 435 -38.13 29.86 -34.44
N MET A 436 -38.36 28.55 -34.60
CA MET A 436 -38.79 27.66 -33.52
C MET A 436 -37.65 27.29 -32.56
N GLY A 437 -36.41 27.32 -33.03
CA GLY A 437 -35.19 27.27 -32.21
C GLY A 437 -34.98 28.49 -31.31
N ASN A 438 -35.71 29.59 -31.50
CA ASN A 438 -35.52 30.81 -30.71
C ASN A 438 -36.19 30.73 -29.32
N PRO A 439 -35.49 31.04 -28.22
CA PRO A 439 -36.05 30.97 -26.87
C PRO A 439 -37.24 31.92 -26.65
N ASN A 440 -37.35 33.01 -27.42
CA ASN A 440 -38.49 33.92 -27.30
C ASN A 440 -39.76 33.37 -27.95
N THR A 441 -39.64 32.50 -28.97
CA THR A 441 -40.78 31.87 -29.66
C THR A 441 -41.47 30.87 -28.73
N LEU A 442 -40.70 29.96 -28.11
CA LEU A 442 -41.19 29.06 -27.07
C LEU A 442 -41.75 29.85 -25.88
N LYS A 443 -41.06 30.92 -25.45
CA LYS A 443 -41.52 31.77 -24.35
C LYS A 443 -42.87 32.43 -24.64
N ASP A 444 -43.09 32.95 -25.84
CA ASP A 444 -44.37 33.51 -26.25
C ASP A 444 -45.46 32.43 -26.33
N PHE A 445 -45.16 31.24 -26.86
CA PHE A 445 -46.13 30.14 -26.93
C PHE A 445 -46.64 29.73 -25.54
N VAL A 446 -45.74 29.52 -24.58
CA VAL A 446 -46.10 29.14 -23.21
C VAL A 446 -46.92 30.25 -22.53
N ASN A 447 -46.48 31.51 -22.64
CA ASN A 447 -47.21 32.66 -22.10
C ASN A 447 -48.61 32.81 -22.72
N TRP A 448 -48.70 32.74 -24.05
CA TRP A 448 -49.97 32.83 -24.77
C TRP A 448 -50.91 31.69 -24.38
N THR A 449 -50.40 30.47 -24.26
CA THR A 449 -51.21 29.30 -23.92
C THR A 449 -51.73 29.37 -22.49
N ILE A 450 -50.89 29.72 -21.50
CA ILE A 450 -51.33 29.88 -20.10
C ILE A 450 -52.41 30.97 -19.97
N ASN A 451 -52.29 32.07 -20.74
CA ASN A 451 -53.24 33.18 -20.70
C ASN A 451 -54.58 32.87 -21.41
N ASN A 452 -54.57 32.14 -22.53
CA ASN A 452 -55.78 31.85 -23.32
C ASN A 452 -56.48 30.54 -22.93
N TYR A 453 -55.71 29.55 -22.45
CA TYR A 453 -56.17 28.21 -22.05
C TYR A 453 -55.71 27.92 -20.61
N PRO A 454 -56.21 28.68 -19.62
CA PRO A 454 -55.81 28.49 -18.24
C PRO A 454 -56.28 27.11 -17.74
N ALA A 455 -55.45 26.47 -16.94
CA ALA A 455 -55.72 25.19 -16.28
C ALA A 455 -55.08 25.10 -14.89
N ASN A 456 -55.46 24.07 -14.12
CA ASN A 456 -54.86 23.78 -12.81
C ASN A 456 -53.44 23.19 -12.95
N TYR A 457 -53.19 22.45 -14.04
CA TYR A 457 -51.89 21.89 -14.40
C TYR A 457 -51.54 22.14 -15.88
N TYR A 458 -50.25 22.26 -16.16
CA TYR A 458 -49.72 22.45 -17.51
C TYR A 458 -48.73 21.35 -17.91
N CYS A 459 -49.02 20.68 -19.02
CA CYS A 459 -48.09 19.80 -19.72
C CYS A 459 -47.56 20.53 -20.95
N LEU A 460 -46.28 20.89 -20.95
CA LEU A 460 -45.57 21.38 -22.12
C LEU A 460 -44.90 20.20 -22.83
N VAL A 461 -45.22 20.02 -24.10
CA VAL A 461 -44.53 19.09 -24.98
C VAL A 461 -43.59 19.88 -25.88
N LEU A 462 -42.32 19.50 -25.89
CA LEU A 462 -41.35 19.89 -26.90
C LEU A 462 -41.16 18.68 -27.82
N TRP A 463 -41.67 18.77 -29.05
CA TRP A 463 -41.61 17.69 -30.02
C TRP A 463 -40.74 18.12 -31.21
N ASP A 464 -39.70 17.33 -31.50
CA ASP A 464 -38.88 17.37 -32.72
C ASP A 464 -37.74 16.29 -32.67
N HIS A 465 -36.71 16.38 -33.53
CA HIS A 465 -35.36 15.93 -33.25
C HIS A 465 -34.83 16.45 -31.92
N GLY A 466 -34.05 15.60 -31.27
CA GLY A 466 -33.33 15.92 -30.04
C GLY A 466 -31.88 15.48 -30.18
N THR A 467 -31.01 16.19 -29.49
CA THR A 467 -29.57 15.90 -29.44
C THR A 467 -29.08 15.85 -27.99
N GLY A 468 -29.98 15.57 -27.05
CA GLY A 468 -29.69 15.48 -25.61
C GLY A 468 -29.10 16.77 -25.05
N CYS A 469 -27.92 16.67 -24.44
CA CYS A 469 -27.28 17.82 -23.79
C CYS A 469 -26.80 18.94 -24.74
N MET A 470 -26.98 18.79 -26.06
CA MET A 470 -26.73 19.84 -27.04
C MET A 470 -27.95 20.74 -27.29
N GLY A 471 -29.16 20.17 -27.43
CA GLY A 471 -30.39 20.91 -27.72
C GLY A 471 -31.51 20.11 -28.39
N VAL A 472 -32.62 20.79 -28.71
CA VAL A 472 -33.90 20.24 -29.23
C VAL A 472 -34.63 21.28 -30.10
N CYS A 473 -35.63 20.88 -30.90
CA CYS A 473 -36.43 21.75 -31.78
C CYS A 473 -35.57 22.44 -32.86
N PHE A 474 -35.25 21.68 -33.90
CA PHE A 474 -34.45 22.04 -35.06
C PHE A 474 -35.33 22.59 -36.20
N ASP A 475 -35.15 23.88 -36.43
CA ASP A 475 -35.81 24.67 -37.46
C ASP A 475 -34.90 24.75 -38.69
N TYR A 476 -35.40 24.38 -39.89
CA TYR A 476 -34.58 24.32 -41.11
C TYR A 476 -34.75 25.51 -42.07
N SER A 477 -35.83 26.30 -41.99
CA SER A 477 -36.08 27.45 -42.86
C SER A 477 -35.46 28.75 -42.34
N THR A 478 -35.00 28.77 -41.09
CA THR A 478 -34.18 29.84 -40.50
C THR A 478 -33.00 30.27 -41.37
N THR A 479 -32.86 31.59 -41.54
CA THR A 479 -31.75 32.20 -42.29
C THR A 479 -30.78 32.92 -41.36
N PRO A 480 -29.46 32.74 -41.50
CA PRO A 480 -28.74 32.09 -42.61
C PRO A 480 -28.43 30.60 -42.43
N SER A 481 -28.88 29.96 -41.35
CA SER A 481 -28.59 28.55 -41.03
C SER A 481 -29.65 27.97 -40.08
N ILE A 482 -29.81 26.65 -40.13
CA ILE A 482 -30.54 25.83 -39.14
C ILE A 482 -30.27 26.33 -37.72
N ASP A 483 -31.33 26.55 -36.97
CA ASP A 483 -31.29 26.94 -35.56
C ASP A 483 -31.96 25.86 -34.67
N PHE A 484 -31.63 25.84 -33.38
CA PHE A 484 -32.26 24.93 -32.42
C PHE A 484 -32.13 25.45 -30.99
N LEU A 485 -33.08 25.08 -30.11
CA LEU A 485 -33.01 25.46 -28.69
C LEU A 485 -31.83 24.74 -28.02
N THR A 486 -30.75 25.46 -27.78
CA THR A 486 -29.68 24.97 -26.90
C THR A 486 -30.17 24.88 -25.45
N LEU A 487 -29.51 24.07 -24.63
CA LEU A 487 -29.88 23.93 -23.20
C LEU A 487 -29.95 25.28 -22.42
N PRO A 488 -29.00 26.22 -22.57
CA PRO A 488 -29.13 27.56 -21.98
C PRO A 488 -30.34 28.35 -22.48
N GLU A 489 -30.68 28.23 -23.76
CA GLU A 489 -31.84 28.90 -24.36
C GLU A 489 -33.16 28.27 -23.91
N LEU A 490 -33.21 26.96 -23.68
CA LEU A 490 -34.34 26.29 -23.04
C LEU A 490 -34.60 26.86 -21.62
N SER A 491 -33.56 27.06 -20.80
CA SER A 491 -33.74 27.79 -19.53
C SER A 491 -34.20 29.23 -19.73
N GLN A 492 -33.66 29.95 -20.73
CA GLN A 492 -34.08 31.32 -21.02
C GLN A 492 -35.58 31.38 -21.38
N ALA A 493 -36.06 30.44 -22.19
CA ALA A 493 -37.46 30.33 -22.61
C ALA A 493 -38.40 30.04 -21.44
N LEU A 494 -38.01 29.11 -20.56
CA LEU A 494 -38.79 28.71 -19.38
C LEU A 494 -38.63 29.69 -18.19
N SER A 495 -37.63 30.57 -18.22
CA SER A 495 -37.44 31.59 -17.17
C SER A 495 -38.52 32.68 -17.21
N GLY A 496 -39.00 33.10 -16.04
CA GLY A 496 -39.96 34.20 -15.91
C GLY A 496 -41.34 33.93 -16.54
N GLN A 497 -41.72 32.66 -16.69
CA GLN A 497 -43.09 32.26 -17.00
C GLN A 497 -44.04 32.62 -15.83
N PRO A 498 -45.35 32.82 -16.06
CA PRO A 498 -46.32 33.14 -15.01
C PRO A 498 -46.63 31.96 -14.07
N SER A 499 -46.09 30.79 -14.39
CA SER A 499 -46.28 29.51 -13.73
C SER A 499 -45.02 28.66 -13.91
N ILE A 500 -44.66 27.87 -12.90
CA ILE A 500 -43.82 26.68 -13.11
C ILE A 500 -44.63 25.68 -13.94
N ILE A 501 -43.97 24.91 -14.82
CA ILE A 501 -44.62 23.89 -15.64
C ILE A 501 -44.71 22.58 -14.86
N ASP A 502 -45.87 21.93 -14.86
CA ASP A 502 -46.07 20.73 -14.05
C ASP A 502 -45.43 19.48 -14.66
N LEU A 503 -45.48 19.38 -15.99
CA LEU A 503 -44.81 18.33 -16.74
C LEU A 503 -44.20 18.91 -18.02
N VAL A 504 -42.91 18.68 -18.23
CA VAL A 504 -42.25 18.89 -19.52
C VAL A 504 -41.98 17.53 -20.14
N LEU A 505 -42.69 17.21 -21.22
CA LEU A 505 -42.43 16.05 -22.07
C LEU A 505 -41.55 16.52 -23.21
N ILE A 506 -40.36 15.95 -23.33
CA ILE A 506 -39.49 16.21 -24.48
C ILE A 506 -39.50 14.95 -25.34
N ASP A 507 -40.42 14.94 -26.31
CA ASP A 507 -40.66 13.84 -27.24
C ASP A 507 -39.68 13.96 -28.42
N ALA A 508 -38.40 13.76 -28.09
CA ALA A 508 -37.24 13.96 -28.95
C ALA A 508 -36.06 13.10 -28.45
N CYS A 509 -35.08 12.80 -29.30
CA CYS A 509 -33.98 11.89 -28.97
C CYS A 509 -33.07 12.41 -27.82
N SER A 510 -32.72 11.48 -26.92
CA SER A 510 -31.75 11.62 -25.82
C SER A 510 -32.07 12.68 -24.77
N MET A 511 -33.35 13.03 -24.59
CA MET A 511 -33.75 14.12 -23.70
C MET A 511 -33.99 13.69 -22.24
N GLY A 512 -34.02 12.38 -21.97
CA GLY A 512 -33.86 11.79 -20.63
C GLY A 512 -32.40 11.82 -20.16
N MET A 513 -31.80 13.01 -20.14
CA MET A 513 -30.39 13.23 -19.76
C MET A 513 -30.26 14.04 -18.47
N THR A 514 -29.21 13.73 -17.70
CA THR A 514 -28.86 14.38 -16.44
C THR A 514 -28.69 15.89 -16.62
N GLU A 515 -27.99 16.29 -17.68
CA GLU A 515 -27.77 17.69 -18.04
C GLU A 515 -29.08 18.43 -18.36
N VAL A 516 -30.00 17.78 -19.09
CA VAL A 516 -31.32 18.32 -19.44
C VAL A 516 -32.16 18.51 -18.17
N ALA A 517 -32.22 17.49 -17.32
CA ALA A 517 -32.94 17.53 -16.05
C ALA A 517 -32.41 18.65 -15.14
N TYR A 518 -31.09 18.82 -15.04
CA TYR A 518 -30.47 19.90 -14.28
C TYR A 518 -30.80 21.28 -14.85
N GLN A 519 -30.75 21.43 -16.17
CA GLN A 519 -30.98 22.70 -16.87
C GLN A 519 -32.39 23.27 -16.66
N ILE A 520 -33.42 22.41 -16.54
CA ILE A 520 -34.82 22.84 -16.38
C ILE A 520 -35.39 22.70 -14.96
N LYS A 521 -34.59 22.21 -13.99
CA LYS A 521 -35.04 21.84 -12.63
C LYS A 521 -35.79 22.94 -11.87
N ASP A 522 -35.53 24.21 -12.16
CA ASP A 522 -36.15 25.35 -11.46
C ASP A 522 -37.45 25.83 -12.13
N TYR A 523 -37.74 25.38 -13.35
CA TYR A 523 -38.87 25.84 -14.16
C TYR A 523 -39.95 24.78 -14.39
N ALA A 524 -39.66 23.51 -14.05
CA ALA A 524 -40.61 22.41 -14.16
C ALA A 524 -40.64 21.50 -12.92
N ASN A 525 -41.74 20.76 -12.72
CA ASN A 525 -41.87 19.77 -11.63
C ASN A 525 -41.45 18.36 -12.07
N VAL A 526 -41.82 17.94 -13.28
CA VAL A 526 -41.50 16.63 -13.85
C VAL A 526 -40.92 16.78 -15.25
N LEU A 527 -39.85 16.04 -15.56
CA LEU A 527 -39.36 15.81 -16.92
C LEU A 527 -39.77 14.41 -17.37
N VAL A 528 -40.19 14.27 -18.62
CA VAL A 528 -40.38 12.98 -19.30
C VAL A 528 -39.59 13.00 -20.61
N GLY A 529 -38.81 11.95 -20.90
CA GLY A 529 -38.06 11.83 -22.14
C GLY A 529 -37.30 10.50 -22.28
N PRO A 530 -36.79 10.17 -23.49
CA PRO A 530 -36.01 8.97 -23.74
C PRO A 530 -34.53 9.20 -23.43
N GLU A 531 -33.86 8.23 -22.79
CA GLU A 531 -32.42 8.29 -22.52
C GLU A 531 -31.59 8.10 -23.80
N GLY A 532 -32.14 7.32 -24.74
CA GLY A 532 -31.62 7.05 -26.07
C GLY A 532 -32.52 7.60 -27.16
N LEU A 533 -32.81 6.81 -28.20
CA LEU A 533 -33.61 7.28 -29.34
C LEU A 533 -35.10 7.46 -28.97
N GLY A 534 -35.66 8.60 -29.37
CA GLY A 534 -37.10 8.85 -29.41
C GLY A 534 -37.67 8.39 -30.76
N TYR A 535 -38.91 7.89 -30.76
CA TYR A 535 -39.58 7.35 -31.95
C TYR A 535 -40.93 8.02 -32.15
N ALA A 536 -41.13 8.58 -33.34
CA ALA A 536 -42.37 9.19 -33.79
C ALA A 536 -43.06 8.35 -34.88
N PRO A 537 -44.40 8.44 -35.04
CA PRO A 537 -45.34 9.23 -34.25
C PRO A 537 -45.78 8.49 -32.97
N ALA A 538 -45.46 9.07 -31.82
CA ALA A 538 -45.77 8.53 -30.50
C ALA A 538 -47.31 8.43 -30.24
N PRO A 539 -47.77 7.64 -29.25
CA PRO A 539 -49.19 7.35 -29.06
C PRO A 539 -49.92 8.42 -28.23
N TYR A 540 -49.92 9.69 -28.69
CA TYR A 540 -50.64 10.81 -28.04
C TYR A 540 -52.12 10.50 -27.77
N ASP A 541 -52.74 9.73 -28.66
CA ASP A 541 -54.11 9.26 -28.56
C ASP A 541 -54.36 8.28 -27.40
N ASN A 542 -53.33 7.60 -26.88
CA ASN A 542 -53.46 6.70 -25.73
C ASN A 542 -53.35 7.46 -24.41
N TYR A 543 -52.18 8.00 -24.07
CA TYR A 543 -51.95 8.59 -22.75
C TYR A 543 -52.80 9.85 -22.50
N VAL A 544 -53.08 10.66 -23.53
CA VAL A 544 -53.99 11.81 -23.38
C VAL A 544 -55.46 11.36 -23.29
N SER A 545 -55.85 10.20 -23.84
CA SER A 545 -57.16 9.61 -23.52
C SER A 545 -57.26 9.20 -22.05
N ASN A 546 -56.19 8.65 -21.47
CA ASN A 546 -56.16 8.30 -20.05
C ASN A 546 -56.32 9.58 -19.20
N LEU A 547 -55.63 10.66 -19.56
CA LEU A 547 -55.78 11.98 -18.92
C LEU A 547 -57.19 12.57 -19.08
N ILE A 548 -57.83 12.48 -20.26
CA ILE A 548 -59.21 12.93 -20.45
C ILE A 548 -60.19 12.07 -19.63
N SER A 549 -59.92 10.77 -19.46
CA SER A 549 -60.76 9.87 -18.67
C SER A 549 -60.66 10.09 -17.16
N ASN A 550 -59.51 10.58 -16.69
CA ASN A 550 -59.26 10.96 -15.30
C ASN A 550 -58.42 12.24 -15.25
N SER A 551 -59.07 13.39 -15.46
CA SER A 551 -58.39 14.70 -15.45
C SER A 551 -57.89 15.12 -14.06
N SER A 552 -58.23 14.36 -13.01
CA SER A 552 -57.77 14.59 -11.64
C SER A 552 -56.40 13.98 -11.32
N MET A 553 -55.77 13.26 -12.27
CA MET A 553 -54.41 12.76 -12.11
C MET A 553 -53.44 13.88 -11.74
N SER A 554 -52.54 13.59 -10.79
CA SER A 554 -51.38 14.42 -10.51
C SER A 554 -50.35 14.34 -11.65
N PRO A 555 -49.42 15.31 -11.76
CA PRO A 555 -48.39 15.30 -12.80
C PRO A 555 -47.52 14.04 -12.80
N SER A 556 -47.19 13.49 -11.63
CA SER A 556 -46.39 12.26 -11.51
C SER A 556 -47.17 10.99 -11.87
N GLU A 557 -48.50 11.00 -11.75
CA GLU A 557 -49.35 9.91 -12.26
C GLU A 557 -49.46 9.99 -13.78
N PHE A 558 -49.74 11.17 -14.34
CA PHE A 558 -49.81 11.33 -15.79
C PHE A 558 -48.46 11.04 -16.48
N ALA A 559 -47.33 11.46 -15.89
CA ALA A 559 -46.00 11.09 -16.38
C ALA A 559 -45.79 9.56 -16.46
N ARG A 560 -46.35 8.81 -15.50
CA ARG A 560 -46.28 7.34 -15.49
C ARG A 560 -47.11 6.72 -16.61
N GLU A 561 -48.28 7.29 -16.90
CA GLU A 561 -49.10 6.88 -18.05
C GLU A 561 -48.37 7.13 -19.38
N VAL A 562 -47.76 8.31 -19.57
CA VAL A 562 -46.97 8.63 -20.77
C VAL A 562 -45.84 7.62 -21.01
N VAL A 563 -45.02 7.37 -19.98
CA VAL A 563 -43.91 6.39 -20.05
C VAL A 563 -44.42 4.98 -20.38
N THR A 564 -45.49 4.56 -19.70
CA THR A 564 -46.07 3.22 -19.85
C THR A 564 -46.67 3.00 -21.24
N ASP A 565 -47.49 3.94 -21.72
CA ASP A 565 -48.15 3.83 -23.02
C ASP A 565 -47.17 4.00 -24.19
N TYR A 566 -46.15 4.85 -24.07
CA TYR A 566 -45.09 4.98 -25.06
C TYR A 566 -44.29 3.67 -25.22
N ILE A 567 -43.86 3.06 -24.12
CA ILE A 567 -43.11 1.79 -24.18
C ILE A 567 -44.00 0.62 -24.61
N ASN A 568 -45.27 0.56 -24.17
CA ASN A 568 -46.24 -0.43 -24.66
C ASN A 568 -46.46 -0.30 -26.19
N TRP A 569 -46.55 0.93 -26.70
CA TRP A 569 -46.61 1.19 -28.14
C TRP A 569 -45.33 0.74 -28.83
N CYS A 570 -44.14 1.08 -28.31
CA CYS A 570 -42.87 0.61 -28.85
C CYS A 570 -42.82 -0.93 -28.93
N TRP A 571 -43.29 -1.65 -27.91
CA TRP A 571 -43.41 -3.11 -27.91
C TRP A 571 -44.40 -3.67 -28.94
N SER A 572 -45.43 -2.90 -29.31
CA SER A 572 -46.39 -3.28 -30.36
C SER A 572 -45.85 -3.16 -31.79
N ILE A 573 -44.78 -2.36 -31.98
CA ILE A 573 -44.12 -2.14 -33.27
C ILE A 573 -43.02 -3.18 -33.53
N ASP A 574 -42.88 -3.58 -34.80
CA ASP A 574 -41.91 -4.58 -35.25
C ASP A 574 -40.47 -4.20 -34.88
N VAL A 575 -39.70 -5.17 -34.38
CA VAL A 575 -38.31 -4.98 -33.93
C VAL A 575 -37.36 -4.47 -35.03
N ARG A 576 -37.74 -4.57 -36.31
CA ARG A 576 -36.98 -4.00 -37.44
C ARG A 576 -37.21 -2.50 -37.63
N GLN A 577 -38.23 -1.93 -36.99
CA GLN A 577 -38.56 -0.50 -37.03
C GLN A 577 -38.16 0.17 -35.71
N ILE A 578 -38.52 -0.44 -34.58
CA ILE A 578 -38.12 0.00 -33.23
C ILE A 578 -37.35 -1.18 -32.59
N PRO A 579 -36.02 -1.28 -32.75
CA PRO A 579 -35.24 -2.38 -32.20
C PRO A 579 -35.20 -2.33 -30.67
N ASN A 580 -34.95 -1.15 -30.12
CA ASN A 580 -34.96 -0.83 -28.71
C ASN A 580 -35.57 0.55 -28.47
N ALA A 581 -35.93 0.86 -27.23
CA ALA A 581 -36.46 2.16 -26.81
C ALA A 581 -36.35 2.34 -25.29
N THR A 582 -36.16 3.56 -24.82
CA THR A 582 -36.23 3.92 -23.39
C THR A 582 -37.19 5.09 -23.21
N MET A 583 -37.80 5.20 -22.03
CA MET A 583 -38.60 6.35 -21.63
C MET A 583 -38.67 6.41 -20.11
N SER A 584 -38.48 7.58 -19.53
CA SER A 584 -38.49 7.78 -18.08
C SER A 584 -39.19 9.05 -17.67
N ALA A 585 -39.64 9.08 -16.42
CA ALA A 585 -40.19 10.25 -15.75
C ALA A 585 -39.35 10.58 -14.52
N ILE A 586 -38.94 11.84 -14.40
CA ILE A 586 -37.96 12.32 -13.42
C ILE A 586 -38.59 13.42 -12.56
N ASP A 587 -38.50 13.26 -11.23
CA ASP A 587 -38.88 14.29 -10.26
C ASP A 587 -37.79 15.35 -10.18
N LEU A 588 -38.02 16.48 -10.87
CA LEU A 588 -37.07 17.59 -10.93
C LEU A 588 -36.85 18.24 -9.56
N THR A 589 -37.75 18.03 -8.59
CA THR A 589 -37.56 18.52 -7.22
C THR A 589 -36.42 17.80 -6.47
N LYS A 590 -35.94 16.65 -6.99
CA LYS A 590 -34.83 15.87 -6.40
C LYS A 590 -33.49 16.08 -7.09
N ILE A 591 -33.45 16.76 -8.24
CA ILE A 591 -32.24 16.84 -9.07
C ILE A 591 -31.06 17.50 -8.33
N SER A 592 -31.29 18.51 -7.49
CA SER A 592 -30.22 19.07 -6.63
C SER A 592 -29.54 18.02 -5.74
N SER A 593 -30.29 17.01 -5.28
CA SER A 593 -29.76 15.92 -4.45
C SER A 593 -29.05 14.84 -5.27
N LEU A 594 -29.50 14.61 -6.51
CA LEU A 594 -28.80 13.75 -7.47
C LEU A 594 -27.45 14.34 -7.88
N THR A 595 -27.45 15.59 -8.33
CA THR A 595 -26.23 16.29 -8.72
C THR A 595 -25.20 16.31 -7.59
N ALA A 596 -25.65 16.45 -6.34
CA ALA A 596 -24.76 16.36 -5.20
C ALA A 596 -24.03 15.01 -5.07
N ALA A 597 -24.70 13.90 -5.40
CA ALA A 597 -24.06 12.60 -5.45
C ALA A 597 -23.11 12.47 -6.66
N ILE A 598 -23.44 13.09 -7.79
CA ILE A 598 -22.59 13.11 -9.00
C ILE A 598 -21.31 13.91 -8.76
N ASP A 599 -21.36 15.05 -8.09
CA ASP A 599 -20.19 15.86 -7.70
C ASP A 599 -19.18 15.05 -6.86
N ASP A 600 -19.67 14.40 -5.80
CA ASP A 600 -18.87 13.51 -4.97
C ASP A 600 -18.28 12.36 -5.81
N PHE A 601 -19.04 11.82 -6.76
CA PHE A 601 -18.62 10.73 -7.64
C PHE A 601 -17.57 11.16 -8.67
N ALA A 602 -17.77 12.27 -9.38
CA ALA A 602 -16.86 12.87 -10.36
C ALA A 602 -15.45 13.08 -9.80
N ILE A 603 -15.36 13.49 -8.52
CA ILE A 603 -14.05 13.70 -7.91
C ILE A 603 -13.41 12.45 -7.38
N ASN A 604 -14.18 11.53 -6.82
CA ASN A 604 -13.60 10.24 -6.49
C ASN A 604 -13.13 9.55 -7.78
N LEU A 605 -13.84 9.66 -8.91
CA LEU A 605 -13.35 9.21 -10.21
C LEU A 605 -12.00 9.88 -10.57
N LYS A 606 -11.97 11.22 -10.65
CA LYS A 606 -10.76 11.99 -11.02
C LYS A 606 -9.56 11.77 -10.08
N GLU A 607 -9.78 11.66 -8.77
CA GLU A 607 -8.74 11.35 -7.77
C GLU A 607 -8.21 9.93 -7.93
N LYS A 608 -9.11 8.98 -8.22
CA LYS A 608 -8.80 7.55 -8.33
C LYS A 608 -8.43 7.10 -9.74
N GLU A 609 -8.47 8.01 -10.70
CA GLU A 609 -8.11 7.78 -12.09
C GLU A 609 -6.68 7.23 -12.24
N THR A 610 -5.66 7.90 -11.69
CA THR A 610 -4.27 7.45 -11.81
C THR A 610 -4.04 5.99 -11.32
N PRO A 611 -4.52 5.58 -10.13
CA PRO A 611 -4.38 4.19 -9.66
C PRO A 611 -5.40 3.18 -10.23
N TYR A 612 -6.54 3.62 -10.79
CA TYR A 612 -7.64 2.72 -11.20
C TYR A 612 -8.24 3.01 -12.59
N HIS A 613 -7.48 3.67 -13.47
CA HIS A 613 -7.90 4.03 -14.83
C HIS A 613 -8.45 2.82 -15.60
N GLU A 614 -7.80 1.66 -15.54
CA GLU A 614 -8.28 0.48 -16.27
C GLU A 614 -9.66 0.03 -15.80
N GLN A 615 -9.94 0.10 -14.50
CA GLN A 615 -11.22 -0.28 -13.92
C GLN A 615 -12.33 0.76 -14.22
N ILE A 616 -11.98 2.05 -14.25
CA ILE A 616 -12.90 3.14 -14.61
C ILE A 616 -13.20 3.11 -16.12
N SER A 617 -12.19 2.97 -16.97
CA SER A 617 -12.33 2.77 -18.42
C SER A 617 -13.10 1.50 -18.75
N LEU A 618 -12.89 0.40 -18.02
CA LEU A 618 -13.67 -0.83 -18.16
C LEU A 618 -15.13 -0.61 -17.77
N ALA A 619 -15.40 0.04 -16.63
CA ALA A 619 -16.76 0.38 -16.22
C ALA A 619 -17.47 1.24 -17.29
N ARG A 620 -16.81 2.30 -17.77
CA ARG A 620 -17.31 3.13 -18.88
C ARG A 620 -17.56 2.31 -20.16
N THR A 621 -16.68 1.38 -20.51
CA THR A 621 -16.80 0.57 -21.74
C THR A 621 -17.93 -0.45 -21.66
N LEU A 622 -18.21 -0.99 -20.48
CA LEU A 622 -19.28 -1.95 -20.22
C LEU A 622 -20.65 -1.30 -19.93
N THR A 623 -20.69 0.01 -19.72
CA THR A 623 -21.94 0.73 -19.45
C THR A 623 -22.83 0.74 -20.68
N GLU A 624 -24.14 0.70 -20.45
CA GLU A 624 -25.17 0.89 -21.48
C GLU A 624 -24.96 2.22 -22.20
N GLY A 625 -24.98 2.19 -23.53
CA GLY A 625 -24.50 3.29 -24.35
C GLY A 625 -25.50 3.67 -25.43
N TYR A 626 -25.86 4.94 -25.49
CA TYR A 626 -26.89 5.43 -26.40
C TYR A 626 -26.31 6.10 -27.66
N GLN A 627 -27.11 6.12 -28.71
CA GLN A 627 -26.81 6.86 -29.93
C GLN A 627 -27.03 8.37 -29.69
N GLY A 628 -26.09 9.20 -30.17
CA GLY A 628 -26.13 10.65 -30.12
C GLY A 628 -24.72 11.27 -30.20
N PRO A 629 -24.59 12.60 -30.32
CA PRO A 629 -25.69 13.57 -30.44
C PRO A 629 -26.48 13.45 -31.74
N TYR A 630 -25.84 13.07 -32.87
CA TYR A 630 -26.51 12.89 -34.17
C TYR A 630 -26.66 11.41 -34.57
N SER A 631 -27.43 11.16 -35.63
CA SER A 631 -27.71 9.82 -36.14
C SER A 631 -26.44 9.02 -36.47
N ASN A 632 -26.41 7.74 -36.08
CA ASN A 632 -25.27 6.81 -36.15
C ASN A 632 -24.02 7.21 -35.35
N GLN A 633 -24.07 8.25 -34.51
CA GLN A 633 -22.97 8.58 -33.59
C GLN A 633 -23.14 7.78 -32.29
N ILE A 634 -22.08 7.11 -31.83
CA ILE A 634 -22.13 6.23 -30.64
C ILE A 634 -20.99 6.54 -29.67
N GLY A 635 -21.17 6.16 -28.40
CA GLY A 635 -20.14 6.31 -27.38
C GLY A 635 -19.94 7.73 -26.89
N TYR A 636 -21.00 8.55 -26.93
CA TYR A 636 -21.07 9.88 -26.33
C TYR A 636 -21.91 9.89 -25.05
N TYR A 637 -23.06 9.19 -25.07
CA TYR A 637 -24.01 9.12 -23.97
C TYR A 637 -24.01 7.72 -23.35
N ILE A 638 -24.07 7.64 -22.02
CA ILE A 638 -24.16 6.40 -21.26
C ILE A 638 -25.20 6.49 -20.15
N ASP A 639 -25.71 5.36 -19.69
CA ASP A 639 -26.53 5.30 -18.46
C ASP A 639 -25.70 5.64 -17.21
N LEU A 640 -26.17 6.60 -16.41
CA LEU A 640 -25.43 7.09 -15.23
C LEU A 640 -25.46 6.08 -14.06
N TYR A 641 -26.59 5.40 -13.84
CA TYR A 641 -26.74 4.43 -12.75
C TYR A 641 -25.85 3.21 -12.98
N HIS A 642 -25.87 2.66 -14.20
CA HIS A 642 -25.12 1.50 -14.62
C HIS A 642 -23.62 1.82 -14.66
N PHE A 643 -23.20 3.03 -15.04
CA PHE A 643 -21.81 3.45 -14.88
C PHE A 643 -21.38 3.47 -13.41
N ALA A 644 -22.21 4.03 -12.52
CA ALA A 644 -21.96 4.00 -11.08
C ALA A 644 -21.95 2.56 -10.53
N GLN A 645 -22.85 1.69 -11.00
CA GLN A 645 -22.94 0.28 -10.61
C GLN A 645 -21.69 -0.50 -11.04
N LEU A 646 -21.24 -0.34 -12.28
CA LEU A 646 -20.03 -0.98 -12.80
C LEU A 646 -18.78 -0.43 -12.11
N THR A 647 -18.74 0.87 -11.82
CA THR A 647 -17.64 1.46 -11.03
C THR A 647 -17.63 0.87 -9.61
N TYR A 648 -18.79 0.68 -8.99
CA TYR A 648 -18.93 0.04 -7.68
C TYR A 648 -18.45 -1.42 -7.68
N GLN A 649 -18.67 -2.16 -8.77
CA GLN A 649 -18.28 -3.55 -8.93
C GLN A 649 -16.79 -3.74 -9.25
N ASN A 650 -16.22 -2.88 -10.11
CA ASN A 650 -14.89 -3.09 -10.68
C ASN A 650 -13.77 -2.35 -9.92
N VAL A 651 -14.05 -1.23 -9.25
CA VAL A 651 -13.03 -0.44 -8.54
C VAL A 651 -12.93 -0.90 -7.07
N PRO A 652 -11.75 -1.30 -6.57
CA PRO A 652 -11.59 -1.77 -5.19
C PRO A 652 -11.56 -0.64 -4.14
N ASP A 653 -11.46 0.63 -4.53
CA ASP A 653 -11.42 1.77 -3.60
C ASP A 653 -12.78 2.01 -2.92
N VAL A 654 -12.77 2.02 -1.59
CA VAL A 654 -13.99 2.13 -0.77
C VAL A 654 -14.65 3.51 -0.88
N LYS A 655 -13.89 4.59 -1.08
CA LYS A 655 -14.48 5.94 -1.20
C LYS A 655 -15.21 6.10 -2.53
N LEU A 656 -14.56 5.71 -3.63
CA LEU A 656 -15.17 5.76 -4.97
C LEU A 656 -16.39 4.83 -5.04
N ARG A 657 -16.32 3.63 -4.47
CA ARG A 657 -17.51 2.77 -4.30
C ARG A 657 -18.63 3.45 -3.52
N ASN A 658 -18.34 4.09 -2.38
CA ASN A 658 -19.37 4.75 -1.59
C ASN A 658 -20.02 5.93 -2.34
N ALA A 659 -19.24 6.70 -3.10
CA ALA A 659 -19.74 7.80 -3.94
C ALA A 659 -20.63 7.29 -5.07
N ALA A 660 -20.19 6.26 -5.80
CA ALA A 660 -20.99 5.58 -6.83
C ALA A 660 -22.32 5.04 -6.26
N ASN A 661 -22.30 4.50 -5.04
CA ASN A 661 -23.50 4.05 -4.36
C ASN A 661 -24.44 5.20 -3.95
N GLN A 662 -23.95 6.42 -3.71
CA GLN A 662 -24.84 7.58 -3.51
C GLN A 662 -25.55 7.96 -4.81
N VAL A 663 -24.88 7.89 -5.96
CA VAL A 663 -25.52 8.14 -7.28
C VAL A 663 -26.62 7.12 -7.54
N MET A 664 -26.35 5.83 -7.33
CA MET A 664 -27.36 4.77 -7.45
C MET A 664 -28.57 5.01 -6.51
N ILE A 665 -28.34 5.40 -5.25
CA ILE A 665 -29.43 5.72 -4.32
C ILE A 665 -30.22 6.94 -4.81
N ALA A 666 -29.56 8.03 -5.24
CA ALA A 666 -30.26 9.23 -5.67
C ALA A 666 -31.11 9.01 -6.93
N LEU A 667 -30.67 8.13 -7.83
CA LEU A 667 -31.40 7.73 -9.05
C LEU A 667 -32.50 6.69 -8.80
N SER A 668 -32.49 5.91 -7.72
CA SER A 668 -33.46 4.81 -7.57
C SER A 668 -34.93 5.29 -7.61
N ILE A 669 -35.83 4.48 -8.19
CA ILE A 669 -37.27 4.75 -8.22
C ILE A 669 -37.81 5.16 -6.84
N GLY A 670 -38.50 6.30 -6.78
CA GLY A 670 -38.97 6.94 -5.55
C GLY A 670 -38.06 8.04 -4.99
N ASN A 671 -36.84 8.16 -5.52
CA ASN A 671 -35.97 9.34 -5.35
C ASN A 671 -36.07 10.21 -6.62
N ALA A 672 -35.02 10.37 -7.43
CA ALA A 672 -35.09 11.18 -8.64
C ALA A 672 -35.98 10.58 -9.74
N ILE A 673 -36.06 9.25 -9.86
CA ILE A 673 -36.89 8.58 -10.87
C ILE A 673 -38.30 8.30 -10.31
N ILE A 674 -39.34 8.72 -11.06
CA ILE A 674 -40.75 8.43 -10.81
C ILE A 674 -41.11 7.06 -11.42
N VAL A 675 -40.65 6.84 -12.66
CA VAL A 675 -40.70 5.56 -13.38
C VAL A 675 -39.65 5.54 -14.49
N GLU A 676 -39.12 4.36 -14.78
CA GLU A 676 -38.29 4.05 -15.94
C GLU A 676 -38.92 2.83 -16.64
N ALA A 677 -38.85 2.76 -17.96
CA ALA A 677 -39.30 1.60 -18.73
C ALA A 677 -38.54 1.49 -20.06
N ASP A 678 -38.28 0.25 -20.49
CA ASP A 678 -37.50 -0.05 -21.69
C ASP A 678 -38.20 -1.03 -22.65
N LYS A 679 -37.69 -1.04 -23.88
CA LYS A 679 -37.77 -2.15 -24.81
C LYS A 679 -36.34 -2.59 -25.13
N ALA A 680 -35.93 -3.73 -24.57
CA ALA A 680 -34.68 -4.43 -24.87
C ALA A 680 -33.37 -3.73 -24.46
N ASP A 681 -33.44 -2.71 -23.58
CA ASP A 681 -32.29 -2.02 -22.98
C ASP A 681 -32.33 -2.18 -21.45
N PRO A 682 -32.12 -3.39 -20.89
CA PRO A 682 -32.45 -3.73 -19.50
C PRO A 682 -31.51 -3.13 -18.44
N ASN A 683 -30.51 -2.34 -18.85
CA ASN A 683 -29.62 -1.59 -17.98
C ASN A 683 -29.85 -0.07 -18.06
N ALA A 684 -30.96 0.35 -18.67
CA ALA A 684 -31.42 1.73 -18.68
C ALA A 684 -32.16 2.04 -17.36
N HIS A 685 -31.78 3.14 -16.71
CA HIS A 685 -32.19 3.54 -15.36
C HIS A 685 -32.63 5.00 -15.29
N GLY A 686 -33.22 5.47 -16.39
CA GLY A 686 -34.01 6.68 -16.50
C GLY A 686 -33.25 7.98 -16.70
N LEU A 687 -31.92 8.00 -16.57
CA LEU A 687 -31.09 9.17 -16.89
C LEU A 687 -29.73 8.78 -17.47
N SER A 688 -29.51 9.16 -18.72
CA SER A 688 -28.19 9.13 -19.34
C SER A 688 -27.35 10.38 -19.00
N ILE A 689 -26.05 10.36 -19.29
CA ILE A 689 -25.10 11.45 -19.05
C ILE A 689 -24.07 11.51 -20.18
N PHE A 690 -23.52 12.70 -20.46
CA PHE A 690 -22.41 12.83 -21.43
C PHE A 690 -21.12 12.29 -20.85
N PHE A 691 -20.62 11.22 -21.46
CA PHE A 691 -19.28 10.69 -21.21
C PHE A 691 -18.73 10.12 -22.53
N PRO A 692 -18.16 10.98 -23.40
CA PRO A 692 -17.53 10.51 -24.63
C PRO A 692 -16.35 9.59 -24.35
N ASP A 693 -16.23 8.51 -25.11
CA ASP A 693 -15.13 7.51 -25.01
C ASP A 693 -13.79 7.99 -25.59
N GLN A 694 -13.75 9.16 -26.22
CA GLN A 694 -12.60 9.69 -26.96
C GLN A 694 -12.52 11.22 -26.86
N LYS A 695 -11.31 11.75 -26.73
CA LYS A 695 -11.09 13.21 -26.66
C LYS A 695 -11.67 13.97 -27.86
N GLY A 696 -11.51 13.45 -29.08
CA GLY A 696 -12.04 14.10 -30.28
C GLY A 696 -13.57 14.25 -30.28
N LYS A 697 -14.28 13.33 -29.61
CA LYS A 697 -15.74 13.39 -29.43
C LYS A 697 -16.13 14.50 -28.44
N TYR A 698 -15.39 14.66 -27.35
CA TYR A 698 -15.57 15.77 -26.41
C TYR A 698 -15.34 17.14 -27.10
N GLU A 699 -14.18 17.31 -27.75
CA GLU A 699 -13.80 18.58 -28.39
C GLU A 699 -14.75 18.98 -29.53
N SER A 700 -15.47 18.03 -30.16
CA SER A 700 -16.46 18.31 -31.21
C SER A 700 -17.71 19.04 -30.71
N PHE A 701 -18.03 18.92 -29.41
CA PHE A 701 -19.27 19.43 -28.81
C PHE A 701 -19.05 20.37 -27.61
N LYS A 702 -17.79 20.54 -27.21
CA LYS A 702 -17.33 21.35 -26.09
C LYS A 702 -17.97 22.74 -26.00
N ASP A 703 -18.02 23.48 -27.11
CA ASP A 703 -18.52 24.86 -27.13
C ASP A 703 -20.03 24.97 -26.82
N LEU A 704 -20.79 23.88 -26.90
CA LEU A 704 -22.17 23.78 -26.41
C LEU A 704 -22.20 23.19 -25.00
N TYR A 705 -21.47 22.08 -24.78
CA TYR A 705 -21.47 21.34 -23.53
C TYR A 705 -21.04 22.21 -22.33
N GLU A 706 -19.91 22.92 -22.43
CA GLU A 706 -19.33 23.77 -21.37
C GLU A 706 -20.17 25.03 -21.04
N LYS A 707 -21.28 25.26 -21.75
CA LYS A 707 -22.24 26.34 -21.47
C LYS A 707 -23.47 25.85 -20.69
N THR A 708 -23.65 24.54 -20.54
CA THR A 708 -24.79 23.99 -19.77
C THR A 708 -24.63 24.34 -18.29
N ALA A 709 -25.75 24.57 -17.60
CA ALA A 709 -25.74 24.84 -16.16
C ALA A 709 -25.06 23.70 -15.39
N PHE A 710 -25.29 22.46 -15.82
CA PHE A 710 -24.64 21.28 -15.24
C PHE A 710 -23.11 21.36 -15.29
N THR A 711 -22.50 21.71 -16.42
CA THR A 711 -21.03 21.85 -16.50
C THR A 711 -20.48 23.09 -15.81
N ILE A 712 -21.30 24.13 -15.61
CA ILE A 712 -20.87 25.36 -14.92
C ILE A 712 -20.89 25.15 -13.41
N ASP A 713 -21.84 24.37 -12.90
CA ASP A 713 -22.10 24.18 -11.47
C ASP A 713 -21.55 22.86 -10.90
N THR A 714 -21.13 21.91 -11.74
CA THR A 714 -20.59 20.61 -11.33
C THR A 714 -19.17 20.39 -11.89
N PRO A 715 -18.35 19.53 -11.25
CA PRO A 715 -16.99 19.25 -11.70
C PRO A 715 -16.90 18.05 -12.67
N TRP A 716 -18.02 17.66 -13.28
CA TRP A 716 -18.09 16.46 -14.14
C TRP A 716 -17.23 16.61 -15.40
N ASP A 717 -17.26 17.78 -16.05
CA ASP A 717 -16.49 18.03 -17.26
C ASP A 717 -14.98 18.08 -16.98
N GLU A 718 -14.55 18.49 -15.79
CA GLU A 718 -13.13 18.45 -15.40
C GLU A 718 -12.65 17.04 -15.05
N PHE A 719 -13.56 16.12 -14.69
CA PHE A 719 -13.28 14.69 -14.71
C PHE A 719 -13.14 14.19 -16.16
N LEU A 720 -14.12 14.47 -17.04
CA LEU A 720 -14.07 14.06 -18.46
C LEU A 720 -12.79 14.54 -19.15
N LYS A 721 -12.43 15.82 -18.99
CA LYS A 721 -11.19 16.42 -19.53
C LYS A 721 -9.94 15.73 -19.01
N TYR A 722 -9.92 15.34 -17.74
CA TYR A 722 -8.78 14.68 -17.11
C TYR A 722 -8.62 13.25 -17.65
N HIS A 723 -9.69 12.44 -17.58
CA HIS A 723 -9.77 11.09 -18.11
C HIS A 723 -9.38 11.02 -19.59
N LEU A 724 -9.96 11.90 -20.43
CA LEU A 724 -9.73 11.91 -21.88
C LEU A 724 -8.42 12.57 -22.32
N SER A 725 -7.67 13.21 -21.42
CA SER A 725 -6.40 13.85 -21.78
C SER A 725 -5.16 13.04 -21.40
N GLY A 726 -5.28 12.00 -20.57
CA GLY A 726 -4.15 11.15 -20.20
C GLY A 726 -3.91 9.98 -21.14
N TYR A 727 -2.82 9.26 -20.86
CA TYR A 727 -2.38 8.07 -21.58
C TYR A 727 -1.88 7.02 -20.59
N VAL A 728 -1.89 5.74 -20.97
CA VAL A 728 -1.32 4.67 -20.13
C VAL A 728 0.15 4.44 -20.47
N LEU A 729 1.01 4.62 -19.47
CA LEU A 729 2.38 4.15 -19.47
C LEU A 729 2.42 2.70 -18.95
N THR A 730 2.67 1.76 -19.85
CA THR A 730 2.95 0.36 -19.50
C THR A 730 4.46 0.18 -19.32
N ILE A 731 4.89 -0.37 -18.19
CA ILE A 731 6.28 -0.76 -17.96
C ILE A 731 6.33 -2.26 -17.66
N GLN A 732 7.05 -3.01 -18.50
CA GLN A 732 7.23 -4.45 -18.42
C GLN A 732 8.67 -4.81 -18.08
N THR A 733 8.89 -5.92 -17.39
CA THR A 733 10.20 -6.55 -17.20
C THR A 733 10.41 -7.73 -18.15
N TYR A 734 11.62 -7.88 -18.69
CA TYR A 734 12.01 -9.05 -19.45
C TYR A 734 13.31 -9.68 -18.89
N PRO A 735 13.29 -10.94 -18.42
CA PRO A 735 12.11 -11.78 -18.24
C PRO A 735 11.16 -11.20 -17.16
N SER A 736 9.90 -11.64 -17.18
CA SER A 736 8.87 -11.21 -16.24
C SER A 736 9.26 -11.47 -14.78
N TYR A 737 9.31 -10.41 -13.98
CA TYR A 737 9.52 -10.47 -12.53
C TYR A 737 8.32 -9.88 -11.79
N PRO A 738 7.52 -10.69 -11.09
CA PRO A 738 6.41 -10.20 -10.27
C PRO A 738 6.91 -9.59 -8.96
N GLU A 739 6.07 -8.74 -8.35
CA GLU A 739 6.29 -8.12 -7.03
C GLU A 739 7.56 -7.27 -6.90
N ILE A 740 8.17 -6.83 -8.01
CA ILE A 740 9.31 -5.90 -7.96
C ILE A 740 8.85 -4.45 -7.93
N GLN A 741 9.61 -3.59 -7.25
CA GLN A 741 9.33 -2.16 -7.24
C GLN A 741 9.79 -1.47 -8.52
N ILE A 742 8.88 -0.69 -9.10
CA ILE A 742 9.14 0.26 -10.18
C ILE A 742 8.60 1.61 -9.71
N LYS A 743 9.42 2.67 -9.85
CA LYS A 743 8.98 4.03 -9.55
C LYS A 743 8.69 4.80 -10.81
N VAL A 744 7.61 5.57 -10.78
CA VAL A 744 7.24 6.53 -11.81
C VAL A 744 7.10 7.87 -11.09
N ASN A 745 8.02 8.79 -11.38
CA ASN A 745 8.28 9.99 -10.57
C ASN A 745 8.61 9.62 -9.11
N GLU A 746 7.79 10.06 -8.15
CA GLU A 746 7.96 9.77 -6.72
C GLU A 746 7.19 8.51 -6.30
N ASP A 747 6.12 8.17 -7.03
CA ASP A 747 5.22 7.05 -6.75
C ASP A 747 5.89 5.70 -7.02
N SER A 748 5.53 4.70 -6.21
CA SER A 748 6.14 3.36 -6.23
C SER A 748 5.07 2.29 -6.44
N TYR A 749 5.22 1.51 -7.50
CA TYR A 749 4.30 0.46 -7.94
C TYR A 749 4.98 -0.90 -7.82
N LEU A 750 4.18 -1.96 -7.66
CA LEU A 750 4.64 -3.35 -7.71
C LEU A 750 4.18 -3.99 -9.03
N THR A 751 5.06 -4.76 -9.66
CA THR A 751 4.71 -5.51 -10.86
C THR A 751 3.72 -6.64 -10.58
N ASP A 752 2.80 -6.85 -11.52
CA ASP A 752 1.85 -7.96 -11.54
C ASP A 752 2.51 -9.32 -11.82
N ALA A 753 1.71 -10.38 -11.94
CA ALA A 753 2.17 -11.74 -12.23
C ALA A 753 2.95 -11.87 -13.56
N ASP A 754 2.69 -10.98 -14.53
CA ASP A 754 3.35 -10.91 -15.83
C ASP A 754 4.61 -10.02 -15.81
N GLY A 755 4.96 -9.44 -14.66
CA GLY A 755 6.08 -8.54 -14.52
C GLY A 755 5.83 -7.13 -15.06
N LYS A 756 4.56 -6.68 -15.07
CA LYS A 756 4.12 -5.39 -15.64
C LYS A 756 3.54 -4.46 -14.59
N ILE A 757 3.63 -3.16 -14.86
CA ILE A 757 2.74 -2.13 -14.28
C ILE A 757 2.11 -1.31 -15.40
N LYS A 758 0.96 -0.71 -15.10
CA LYS A 758 0.31 0.28 -15.95
C LYS A 758 0.00 1.50 -15.10
N VAL A 759 0.35 2.68 -15.59
CA VAL A 759 0.21 3.94 -14.88
C VAL A 759 -0.45 4.94 -15.82
N PHE A 760 -1.64 5.42 -15.49
CA PHE A 760 -2.27 6.51 -16.21
C PHE A 760 -1.56 7.84 -15.88
N GLY A 761 -1.32 8.66 -16.89
CA GLY A 761 -0.65 9.95 -16.72
C GLY A 761 -1.06 10.99 -17.76
N LEU A 762 -1.17 12.24 -17.33
CA LEU A 762 -1.36 13.37 -18.24
C LEU A 762 -0.11 13.62 -19.10
N PRO A 763 -0.23 14.17 -20.33
CA PRO A 763 0.90 14.44 -21.20
C PRO A 763 1.95 15.33 -20.55
N SER A 764 3.11 14.74 -20.24
CA SER A 764 4.15 15.34 -19.42
C SER A 764 5.46 14.53 -19.51
N SER A 765 6.48 15.00 -18.81
CA SER A 765 7.75 14.31 -18.61
C SER A 765 7.70 13.43 -17.36
N TYR A 766 7.94 12.13 -17.51
CA TYR A 766 7.96 11.14 -16.43
C TYR A 766 9.35 10.58 -16.21
N THR A 767 9.75 10.38 -14.95
CA THR A 767 11.01 9.71 -14.58
C THR A 767 10.71 8.28 -14.13
N VAL A 768 11.17 7.30 -14.90
CA VAL A 768 10.98 5.87 -14.60
C VAL A 768 12.25 5.29 -14.00
N ASN A 769 12.12 4.59 -12.87
CA ASN A 769 13.21 3.90 -12.18
C ASN A 769 12.82 2.45 -11.88
N VAL A 770 13.54 1.49 -12.46
CA VAL A 770 13.33 0.06 -12.17
C VAL A 770 14.34 -0.45 -11.15
N THR A 771 13.98 -1.49 -10.40
CA THR A 771 14.89 -2.12 -9.44
C THR A 771 16.13 -2.68 -10.16
N THR A 772 17.32 -2.13 -9.91
CA THR A 772 18.57 -2.50 -10.63
C THR A 772 18.98 -3.97 -10.45
N TYR A 773 18.68 -4.56 -9.28
CA TYR A 773 19.01 -5.94 -8.94
C TYR A 773 17.77 -6.67 -8.43
N VAL A 774 17.25 -7.60 -9.22
CA VAL A 774 16.14 -8.47 -8.81
C VAL A 774 16.71 -9.78 -8.28
N SER A 775 16.38 -10.16 -7.05
CA SER A 775 16.77 -11.47 -6.51
C SER A 775 15.93 -12.57 -7.17
N ILE A 776 16.58 -13.56 -7.79
CA ILE A 776 15.89 -14.70 -8.42
C ILE A 776 16.20 -16.03 -7.72
N GLY A 777 16.89 -15.98 -6.58
CA GLY A 777 17.26 -17.13 -5.77
C GLY A 777 18.57 -16.91 -5.01
N PRO A 778 18.98 -17.85 -4.13
CA PRO A 778 20.27 -17.78 -3.47
C PRO A 778 21.40 -17.62 -4.50
N TYR A 779 22.24 -16.60 -4.29
CA TYR A 779 23.42 -16.32 -5.13
C TYR A 779 23.12 -16.12 -6.63
N SER A 780 21.88 -15.75 -6.98
CA SER A 780 21.40 -15.51 -8.35
C SER A 780 20.56 -14.23 -8.42
N ARG A 781 20.81 -13.39 -9.43
CA ARG A 781 20.09 -12.12 -9.61
C ARG A 781 19.83 -11.80 -11.09
N GLY A 782 18.71 -11.15 -11.39
CA GLY A 782 18.58 -10.36 -12.61
C GLY A 782 19.24 -8.99 -12.41
N VAL A 783 19.97 -8.50 -13.41
CA VAL A 783 20.57 -7.16 -13.42
C VAL A 783 20.01 -6.36 -14.58
N PHE A 784 19.45 -5.18 -14.32
CA PHE A 784 18.98 -4.29 -15.39
C PHE A 784 20.13 -3.93 -16.33
N THR A 785 19.90 -4.02 -17.64
CA THR A 785 20.92 -3.75 -18.67
C THR A 785 20.56 -2.57 -19.58
N LYS A 786 19.33 -2.59 -20.12
CA LYS A 786 18.82 -1.59 -21.06
C LYS A 786 17.30 -1.65 -21.13
N TRP A 787 16.72 -0.69 -21.81
CA TRP A 787 15.34 -0.68 -22.27
C TRP A 787 15.26 -1.24 -23.71
N ASN A 788 14.06 -1.64 -24.15
CA ASN A 788 13.80 -2.12 -25.52
C ASN A 788 14.21 -1.14 -26.63
N ASP A 789 14.18 0.17 -26.36
CA ASP A 789 14.68 1.23 -27.24
C ASP A 789 16.22 1.44 -27.19
N SER A 790 16.94 0.50 -26.57
CA SER A 790 18.40 0.49 -26.37
C SER A 790 18.98 1.55 -25.42
N VAL A 791 18.15 2.32 -24.71
CA VAL A 791 18.62 3.23 -23.65
C VAL A 791 19.15 2.43 -22.46
N THR A 792 20.28 2.83 -21.87
CA THR A 792 20.92 2.12 -20.73
C THR A 792 20.82 2.86 -19.39
N THR A 793 20.26 4.08 -19.37
CA THR A 793 20.11 4.87 -18.15
C THR A 793 18.95 4.35 -17.29
N ASN A 794 19.19 4.20 -15.99
CA ASN A 794 18.18 3.95 -14.97
C ASN A 794 18.54 4.75 -13.69
N PRO A 795 17.69 5.69 -13.22
CA PRO A 795 16.42 6.11 -13.83
C PRO A 795 16.58 6.70 -15.24
N ARG A 796 15.50 6.70 -16.02
CA ARG A 796 15.38 7.42 -17.30
C ARG A 796 14.22 8.41 -17.25
N THR A 797 14.30 9.45 -18.06
CA THR A 797 13.18 10.37 -18.29
C THR A 797 12.57 10.08 -19.66
N ILE A 798 11.24 10.14 -19.76
CA ILE A 798 10.46 9.94 -20.98
C ILE A 798 9.40 11.03 -21.10
N SER A 799 9.00 11.36 -22.33
CA SER A 799 7.78 12.12 -22.59
C SER A 799 6.64 11.13 -22.79
N LEU A 800 5.55 11.29 -22.04
CA LEU A 800 4.28 10.60 -22.28
C LEU A 800 3.39 11.56 -23.07
N ASN A 801 3.01 11.19 -24.29
CA ASN A 801 2.16 11.99 -25.18
C ASN A 801 1.28 11.12 -26.10
N GLU A 802 1.34 9.81 -25.89
CA GLU A 802 0.57 8.74 -26.53
C GLU A 802 0.71 7.49 -25.63
N GLU A 803 -0.08 6.45 -25.90
CA GLU A 803 0.04 5.15 -25.25
C GLU A 803 1.45 4.57 -25.43
N LEU A 804 2.15 4.28 -24.34
CA LEU A 804 3.58 3.94 -24.37
C LEU A 804 3.88 2.66 -23.59
N THR A 805 4.56 1.71 -24.22
CA THR A 805 5.08 0.50 -23.56
C THR A 805 6.61 0.50 -23.54
N LEU A 806 7.18 0.50 -22.34
CA LEU A 806 8.62 0.34 -22.10
C LEU A 806 8.89 -1.06 -21.55
N GLU A 807 9.88 -1.76 -22.11
CA GLU A 807 10.35 -3.03 -21.56
C GLU A 807 11.76 -2.87 -21.00
N ALA A 808 11.95 -3.21 -19.73
CA ALA A 808 13.22 -3.22 -19.03
C ALA A 808 13.87 -4.61 -19.16
N GLU A 809 14.98 -4.70 -19.88
CA GLU A 809 15.71 -5.93 -20.12
C GLU A 809 16.73 -6.22 -19.02
N TYR A 810 16.59 -7.39 -18.40
CA TYR A 810 17.46 -7.91 -17.35
C TYR A 810 18.31 -9.07 -17.83
N GLU A 811 19.56 -9.09 -17.37
CA GLU A 811 20.48 -10.19 -17.58
C GLU A 811 20.66 -10.99 -16.29
N THR A 812 20.46 -12.31 -16.35
CA THR A 812 20.74 -13.21 -15.23
C THR A 812 22.23 -13.26 -14.94
N GLN A 813 22.60 -13.05 -13.68
CA GLN A 813 23.93 -13.25 -13.15
C GLN A 813 23.90 -14.25 -11.97
N HIS A 814 24.95 -15.05 -11.89
CA HIS A 814 25.22 -15.96 -10.77
C HIS A 814 26.52 -15.55 -10.07
N GLN A 815 26.61 -15.81 -8.77
CA GLN A 815 27.84 -15.59 -8.03
C GLN A 815 28.79 -16.78 -8.20
N LEU A 816 30.07 -16.49 -8.43
CA LEU A 816 31.18 -17.41 -8.21
C LEU A 816 31.82 -17.09 -6.86
N ILE A 817 31.79 -18.07 -5.97
CA ILE A 817 32.64 -18.14 -4.78
C ILE A 817 33.87 -18.96 -5.18
N ILE A 818 35.07 -18.44 -4.94
CA ILE A 818 36.32 -19.11 -5.32
C ILE A 818 37.38 -18.91 -4.25
N ASP A 819 37.64 -19.99 -3.52
CA ASP A 819 38.49 -20.03 -2.34
C ASP A 819 39.76 -20.87 -2.58
N THR A 820 40.77 -20.68 -1.74
CA THR A 820 41.90 -21.60 -1.65
C THR A 820 42.43 -21.68 -0.23
N ASN A 821 42.93 -22.85 0.17
CA ASN A 821 43.54 -23.01 1.49
C ASN A 821 44.96 -22.40 1.58
N PHE A 822 45.63 -22.16 0.45
CA PHE A 822 46.94 -21.52 0.38
C PHE A 822 47.12 -20.77 -0.94
N GLY A 823 47.73 -19.58 -0.89
CA GLY A 823 48.10 -18.81 -2.08
C GLY A 823 46.97 -17.92 -2.57
N THR A 824 46.80 -17.82 -3.89
CA THR A 824 45.81 -16.91 -4.52
C THR A 824 45.06 -17.59 -5.66
N THR A 825 43.82 -17.17 -5.86
CA THR A 825 42.96 -17.56 -6.98
C THR A 825 42.83 -16.43 -7.98
N ASN A 826 42.64 -16.78 -9.25
CA ASN A 826 42.26 -15.86 -10.32
C ASN A 826 41.10 -16.48 -11.12
N PRO A 827 39.94 -15.82 -11.24
CA PRO A 827 39.60 -14.50 -10.66
C PRO A 827 39.59 -14.53 -9.11
N PRO A 828 39.72 -13.36 -8.45
CA PRO A 828 39.62 -13.28 -6.99
C PRO A 828 38.19 -13.60 -6.50
N ALA A 829 38.08 -13.94 -5.21
CA ALA A 829 36.85 -14.41 -4.58
C ALA A 829 35.63 -13.49 -4.76
N ASN A 830 34.43 -14.10 -4.77
CA ASN A 830 33.11 -13.46 -4.62
C ASN A 830 32.71 -12.47 -5.71
N ASN A 831 32.82 -12.87 -6.98
CA ASN A 831 32.42 -12.07 -8.14
C ASN A 831 31.12 -12.56 -8.78
N TRP A 832 30.41 -11.65 -9.47
CA TRP A 832 29.16 -11.94 -10.19
C TRP A 832 29.41 -12.00 -11.68
N TYR A 833 28.83 -13.01 -12.34
CA TYR A 833 29.07 -13.32 -13.74
C TYR A 833 27.76 -13.62 -14.48
N LYS A 834 27.68 -13.21 -15.74
CA LYS A 834 26.56 -13.49 -16.66
C LYS A 834 26.29 -15.00 -16.76
N ALA A 835 25.02 -15.39 -16.71
CA ALA A 835 24.61 -16.77 -16.93
C ALA A 835 25.05 -17.29 -18.31
N GLY A 836 25.61 -18.49 -18.35
CA GLY A 836 26.18 -19.08 -19.56
C GLY A 836 27.52 -18.46 -20.01
N SER A 837 28.08 -17.47 -19.29
CA SER A 837 29.44 -17.00 -19.55
C SER A 837 30.47 -18.04 -19.12
N THR A 838 31.57 -18.11 -19.88
CA THR A 838 32.67 -19.05 -19.66
C THR A 838 33.96 -18.28 -19.42
N PHE A 839 34.69 -18.61 -18.37
CA PHE A 839 35.98 -17.99 -18.08
C PHE A 839 36.91 -18.97 -17.34
N GLN A 840 38.20 -18.62 -17.31
CA GLN A 840 39.26 -19.47 -16.79
C GLN A 840 39.48 -19.22 -15.30
N ILE A 841 39.41 -20.29 -14.50
CA ILE A 841 39.88 -20.29 -13.11
C ILE A 841 41.31 -20.82 -13.02
N SER A 842 42.06 -20.36 -12.04
CA SER A 842 43.44 -20.77 -11.77
C SER A 842 43.83 -20.48 -10.32
N ALA A 843 44.75 -21.29 -9.78
CA ALA A 843 45.29 -21.09 -8.45
C ALA A 843 46.82 -21.07 -8.50
N SER A 844 47.42 -20.16 -7.73
CA SER A 844 48.87 -20.02 -7.56
C SER A 844 49.25 -20.30 -6.12
N ALA A 845 50.28 -21.12 -5.91
CA ALA A 845 50.85 -21.36 -4.58
C ALA A 845 51.50 -20.08 -4.01
N PRO A 846 51.65 -19.96 -2.67
CA PRO A 846 52.51 -18.96 -2.06
C PRO A 846 53.96 -19.06 -2.53
N SER A 847 54.72 -17.98 -2.35
CA SER A 847 56.19 -18.00 -2.44
C SER A 847 56.78 -18.91 -1.36
N THR A 848 57.71 -19.79 -1.72
CA THR A 848 58.37 -20.72 -0.80
C THR A 848 59.82 -20.32 -0.48
N ILE A 849 60.33 -20.76 0.66
CA ILE A 849 61.77 -20.79 0.96
C ILE A 849 62.42 -22.11 0.51
N ASP A 850 63.76 -22.21 0.56
CA ASP A 850 64.44 -23.48 0.30
C ASP A 850 64.05 -24.54 1.35
N GLY A 851 63.76 -25.75 0.87
CA GLY A 851 63.22 -26.84 1.70
C GLY A 851 61.73 -26.71 2.08
N GLU A 852 60.97 -25.82 1.43
CA GLU A 852 59.50 -25.70 1.54
C GLU A 852 58.82 -25.92 0.18
N GLN A 853 57.66 -26.59 0.15
CA GLN A 853 56.84 -26.72 -1.06
C GLN A 853 55.33 -26.77 -0.79
N TYR A 854 54.55 -26.36 -1.79
CA TYR A 854 53.09 -26.53 -1.83
C TYR A 854 52.71 -27.49 -2.97
N VAL A 855 52.23 -28.68 -2.62
CA VAL A 855 51.81 -29.71 -3.57
C VAL A 855 50.35 -29.47 -3.97
N TRP A 856 50.11 -29.27 -5.26
CA TRP A 856 48.76 -29.12 -5.83
C TRP A 856 47.95 -30.41 -5.64
N LEU A 857 46.74 -30.31 -5.07
CA LEU A 857 45.82 -31.43 -4.91
C LEU A 857 44.69 -31.42 -5.94
N GLY A 858 44.27 -30.24 -6.39
CA GLY A 858 43.18 -30.07 -7.35
C GLY A 858 42.14 -29.04 -6.90
N TRP A 859 41.09 -28.94 -7.70
CA TRP A 859 39.86 -28.20 -7.40
C TRP A 859 38.78 -29.15 -6.86
N SER A 860 37.99 -28.65 -5.91
CA SER A 860 36.70 -29.20 -5.55
C SER A 860 35.63 -28.15 -5.77
N GLY A 861 34.72 -28.42 -6.70
CA GLY A 861 33.67 -27.48 -7.13
C GLY A 861 32.27 -28.02 -6.86
N THR A 862 31.34 -27.11 -6.58
CA THR A 862 29.90 -27.41 -6.52
C THR A 862 29.09 -26.34 -7.24
N GLY A 863 27.97 -26.72 -7.85
CA GLY A 863 27.15 -25.85 -8.71
C GLY A 863 27.04 -26.36 -10.15
N LEU A 864 26.12 -25.81 -10.93
CA LEU A 864 25.97 -26.20 -12.34
C LEU A 864 27.05 -25.52 -13.19
N GLY A 865 27.96 -26.33 -13.74
CA GLY A 865 29.11 -25.87 -14.53
C GLY A 865 30.40 -25.66 -13.73
N SER A 866 30.42 -26.05 -12.45
CA SER A 866 31.64 -26.15 -11.63
C SER A 866 32.57 -27.27 -12.12
N TYR A 867 33.82 -27.25 -11.69
CA TYR A 867 34.84 -28.25 -12.01
C TYR A 867 35.33 -28.99 -10.76
N THR A 868 35.68 -30.27 -10.90
CA THR A 868 36.38 -31.03 -9.84
C THR A 868 37.41 -31.92 -10.52
N GLY A 869 38.68 -31.76 -10.17
CA GLY A 869 39.78 -32.42 -10.86
C GLY A 869 41.14 -31.77 -10.60
N THR A 870 42.17 -32.27 -11.27
CA THR A 870 43.58 -31.95 -10.99
C THR A 870 44.19 -30.91 -11.91
N ASP A 871 43.45 -30.34 -12.85
CA ASP A 871 43.98 -29.28 -13.73
C ASP A 871 44.25 -28.00 -12.93
N ARG A 872 45.49 -27.46 -13.02
CA ARG A 872 45.86 -26.21 -12.32
C ARG A 872 45.11 -24.98 -12.83
N SER A 873 44.59 -25.04 -14.05
CA SER A 873 43.74 -24.02 -14.62
C SER A 873 42.79 -24.64 -15.63
N VAL A 874 41.53 -24.21 -15.60
CA VAL A 874 40.41 -24.81 -16.34
C VAL A 874 39.36 -23.74 -16.63
N PHE A 875 38.55 -23.96 -17.66
CA PHE A 875 37.38 -23.12 -17.93
C PHE A 875 36.13 -23.69 -17.23
N ILE A 876 35.40 -22.83 -16.54
CA ILE A 876 34.06 -23.13 -15.99
C ILE A 876 33.02 -22.26 -16.71
N THR A 877 31.76 -22.71 -16.71
CA THR A 877 30.63 -21.98 -17.32
C THR A 877 29.57 -21.73 -16.26
N MET A 878 29.13 -20.48 -16.11
CA MET A 878 28.19 -20.06 -15.08
C MET A 878 26.75 -20.47 -15.42
N ASN A 879 26.43 -21.76 -15.35
CA ASN A 879 25.07 -22.29 -15.55
C ASN A 879 24.23 -22.30 -14.25
N GLY A 880 24.78 -21.76 -13.16
CA GLY A 880 24.16 -21.54 -11.86
C GLY A 880 25.18 -20.90 -10.92
N PRO A 881 24.85 -20.69 -9.63
CA PRO A 881 25.85 -20.36 -8.62
C PRO A 881 26.90 -21.46 -8.51
N ILE A 882 28.16 -21.05 -8.38
CA ILE A 882 29.30 -21.97 -8.28
C ILE A 882 30.12 -21.63 -7.03
N ASN A 883 30.57 -22.66 -6.32
CA ASN A 883 31.62 -22.57 -5.32
C ASN A 883 32.79 -23.47 -5.72
N GLU A 884 33.98 -22.89 -5.91
CA GLU A 884 35.23 -23.56 -6.25
C GLU A 884 36.24 -23.46 -5.10
N THR A 885 36.89 -24.56 -4.74
CA THR A 885 37.96 -24.56 -3.73
C THR A 885 39.23 -25.21 -4.28
N ALA A 886 40.30 -24.41 -4.40
CA ALA A 886 41.64 -24.89 -4.74
C ALA A 886 42.37 -25.40 -3.51
N ALA A 887 42.83 -26.66 -3.56
CA ALA A 887 43.50 -27.32 -2.45
C ALA A 887 45.01 -27.56 -2.72
N TRP A 888 45.83 -27.16 -1.75
CA TRP A 888 47.26 -27.43 -1.69
C TRP A 888 47.62 -28.18 -0.40
N ARG A 889 48.67 -29.00 -0.45
CA ARG A 889 49.31 -29.61 0.71
C ARG A 889 50.67 -28.97 0.96
N HIS A 890 50.83 -28.35 2.12
CA HIS A 890 52.07 -27.70 2.54
C HIS A 890 53.04 -28.74 3.12
N GLU A 891 54.27 -28.77 2.62
CA GLU A 891 55.29 -29.74 3.01
C GLU A 891 56.65 -29.06 3.25
N TYR A 892 57.36 -29.54 4.28
CA TYR A 892 58.73 -29.16 4.57
C TYR A 892 59.68 -30.33 4.38
N ARG A 893 60.90 -30.04 3.94
CA ARG A 893 61.96 -31.02 3.75
C ARG A 893 62.68 -31.29 5.07
N LEU A 894 62.76 -32.57 5.43
CA LEU A 894 63.64 -33.07 6.46
C LEU A 894 64.86 -33.72 5.80
N THR A 895 66.06 -33.25 6.15
CA THR A 895 67.32 -33.86 5.73
C THR A 895 67.90 -34.66 6.90
N VAL A 896 68.00 -35.98 6.73
CA VAL A 896 68.54 -36.91 7.73
C VAL A 896 69.87 -37.48 7.23
N THR A 897 70.94 -37.18 7.96
CA THR A 897 72.30 -37.65 7.70
C THR A 897 72.73 -38.59 8.83
N SER A 898 73.33 -39.72 8.50
CA SER A 898 73.97 -40.60 9.48
C SER A 898 75.13 -41.32 8.82
N LEU A 899 76.31 -41.27 9.44
CA LEU A 899 77.49 -41.98 8.92
C LEU A 899 77.37 -43.50 9.11
N GLN A 900 76.65 -43.94 10.15
CA GLN A 900 76.46 -45.34 10.52
C GLN A 900 75.00 -45.58 10.92
N GLY A 901 74.53 -46.84 10.88
CA GLY A 901 73.12 -47.16 11.13
C GLY A 901 72.16 -46.67 10.03
N SER A 902 70.99 -47.29 9.94
CA SER A 902 69.94 -46.89 9.00
C SER A 902 68.93 -45.96 9.70
N PRO A 903 68.98 -44.63 9.49
CA PRO A 903 68.04 -43.73 10.13
C PRO A 903 66.62 -43.92 9.62
N THR A 904 65.65 -43.86 10.53
CA THR A 904 64.22 -43.97 10.20
C THR A 904 63.45 -42.78 10.80
N PRO A 905 62.67 -42.01 10.00
CA PRO A 905 62.64 -42.04 8.53
C PRO A 905 63.96 -41.51 7.91
N THR A 906 64.13 -41.74 6.61
CA THR A 906 65.19 -41.14 5.79
C THR A 906 64.82 -39.72 5.35
N SER A 907 65.76 -39.02 4.69
CA SER A 907 65.51 -37.69 4.11
C SER A 907 64.29 -37.68 3.17
N GLY A 908 63.40 -36.70 3.33
CA GLY A 908 62.15 -36.64 2.57
C GLY A 908 61.34 -35.37 2.80
N TRP A 909 60.20 -35.29 2.12
CA TRP A 909 59.19 -34.24 2.31
C TRP A 909 58.09 -34.73 3.26
N PHE A 910 57.71 -33.89 4.22
CA PHE A 910 56.72 -34.20 5.24
C PHE A 910 55.71 -33.06 5.37
N VAL A 911 54.44 -33.40 5.54
CA VAL A 911 53.36 -32.40 5.66
C VAL A 911 53.59 -31.52 6.88
N ALA A 912 53.48 -30.21 6.72
CA ALA A 912 53.65 -29.25 7.80
C ALA A 912 52.72 -29.57 8.99
N GLY A 913 53.25 -29.52 10.21
CA GLY A 913 52.54 -29.92 11.42
C GLY A 913 52.54 -31.43 11.71
N THR A 914 53.19 -32.27 10.90
CA THR A 914 53.33 -33.70 11.19
C THR A 914 54.35 -33.94 12.31
N ALA A 915 54.01 -34.78 13.29
CA ALA A 915 54.95 -35.28 14.28
C ALA A 915 55.86 -36.36 13.66
N ILE A 916 57.15 -36.10 13.61
CA ILE A 916 58.19 -37.00 13.10
C ILE A 916 58.98 -37.56 14.28
N ASN A 917 59.18 -38.87 14.30
CA ASN A 917 60.13 -39.54 15.20
C ASN A 917 61.31 -40.06 14.36
N THR A 918 62.46 -39.38 14.44
CA THR A 918 63.71 -39.82 13.83
C THR A 918 64.52 -40.66 14.82
N SER A 919 65.06 -41.79 14.36
CA SER A 919 65.87 -42.70 15.19
C SER A 919 66.95 -43.44 14.42
N VAL A 920 67.97 -43.92 15.12
CA VAL A 920 69.03 -44.82 14.62
C VAL A 920 69.28 -45.99 15.56
N THR A 921 69.67 -47.13 14.99
CA THR A 921 70.01 -48.35 15.74
C THR A 921 71.44 -48.29 16.27
N SER A 922 71.62 -48.24 17.59
CA SER A 922 72.93 -48.24 18.25
C SER A 922 73.00 -49.31 19.35
N PRO A 923 74.09 -50.11 19.45
CA PRO A 923 75.27 -50.10 18.57
C PRO A 923 74.99 -50.62 17.15
N TRP A 924 75.81 -50.19 16.19
CA TRP A 924 75.76 -50.60 14.79
C TRP A 924 77.10 -51.22 14.34
N PRO A 925 77.11 -52.36 13.62
CA PRO A 925 76.01 -53.30 13.52
C PRO A 925 75.68 -53.90 14.90
N LEU A 926 74.42 -54.29 15.13
CA LEU A 926 73.96 -54.89 16.39
C LEU A 926 74.72 -56.18 16.78
N HIS A 927 75.36 -56.83 15.79
CA HIS A 927 76.05 -58.11 15.93
C HIS A 927 77.49 -58.03 15.40
N ALA A 928 78.20 -56.95 15.74
CA ALA A 928 79.64 -56.85 15.52
C ALA A 928 80.41 -57.92 16.32
N THR A 929 81.43 -58.51 15.71
CA THR A 929 82.35 -59.46 16.36
C THR A 929 83.62 -58.81 16.89
N ASP A 930 84.02 -57.67 16.34
CA ASP A 930 85.33 -57.04 16.51
C ASP A 930 85.29 -55.50 16.54
N THR A 931 84.48 -54.84 15.69
CA THR A 931 84.34 -53.38 15.61
C THR A 931 82.86 -52.96 15.57
N ARG A 932 82.45 -52.03 16.45
CA ARG A 932 81.08 -51.47 16.47
C ARG A 932 81.07 -49.95 16.62
N TYR A 933 80.01 -49.32 16.15
CA TYR A 933 79.75 -47.89 16.29
C TYR A 933 78.65 -47.65 17.32
N VAL A 934 78.88 -46.73 18.25
CA VAL A 934 77.88 -46.30 19.25
C VAL A 934 77.45 -44.88 18.92
N CYS A 935 76.14 -44.66 18.76
CA CYS A 935 75.58 -43.33 18.59
C CYS A 935 75.80 -42.52 19.88
N THR A 936 76.46 -41.38 19.77
CA THR A 936 76.73 -40.46 20.88
C THR A 936 75.65 -39.38 21.04
N GLY A 937 74.75 -39.30 20.05
CA GLY A 937 73.70 -38.29 19.98
C GLY A 937 73.55 -37.79 18.56
N TRP A 938 73.13 -36.54 18.43
CA TRP A 938 72.83 -35.91 17.14
C TRP A 938 72.87 -34.38 17.25
N THR A 939 73.09 -33.70 16.13
CA THR A 939 73.00 -32.24 15.96
C THR A 939 71.95 -31.92 14.90
N ALA A 940 71.24 -30.80 15.02
CA ALA A 940 70.11 -30.51 14.14
C ALA A 940 69.81 -29.02 13.98
N THR A 941 68.95 -28.71 12.99
CA THR A 941 68.42 -27.37 12.70
C THR A 941 66.92 -27.42 12.41
N GLY A 942 66.27 -26.25 12.40
CA GLY A 942 64.88 -26.10 11.99
C GLY A 942 63.88 -26.34 13.12
N SER A 943 63.03 -27.37 12.97
CA SER A 943 61.97 -27.74 13.91
C SER A 943 62.44 -28.69 15.01
N ILE A 944 63.67 -29.17 14.90
CA ILE A 944 64.33 -30.12 15.81
C ILE A 944 65.10 -29.30 16.86
N PRO A 945 65.15 -29.69 18.15
CA PRO A 945 66.06 -29.05 19.11
C PRO A 945 67.50 -29.05 18.57
N PRO A 946 68.42 -28.12 18.91
CA PRO A 946 69.72 -28.05 18.22
C PRO A 946 70.65 -29.26 18.37
N SER A 947 70.45 -30.07 19.42
CA SER A 947 71.24 -31.27 19.71
C SER A 947 70.56 -32.18 20.74
N GLY A 948 70.92 -33.46 20.78
CA GLY A 948 70.54 -34.38 21.84
C GLY A 948 71.45 -35.60 21.94
N THR A 949 71.35 -36.37 23.03
CA THR A 949 72.21 -37.54 23.34
C THR A 949 71.50 -38.89 23.19
N SER A 950 70.19 -38.87 22.93
CA SER A 950 69.36 -40.06 22.69
C SER A 950 69.61 -40.64 21.28
N THR A 951 69.26 -41.91 21.07
CA THR A 951 69.22 -42.58 19.75
C THR A 951 67.90 -42.36 18.99
N THR A 952 66.99 -41.58 19.57
CA THR A 952 65.67 -41.20 19.02
C THR A 952 65.31 -39.78 19.46
N VAL A 953 64.67 -39.02 18.56
CA VAL A 953 64.05 -37.72 18.86
C VAL A 953 62.73 -37.57 18.12
N THR A 954 61.72 -37.07 18.81
CA THR A 954 60.41 -36.73 18.26
C THR A 954 60.22 -35.22 18.25
N PHE A 955 59.76 -34.67 17.13
CA PHE A 955 59.49 -33.25 16.92
C PHE A 955 58.32 -33.06 15.94
N THR A 956 57.73 -31.87 15.89
CA THR A 956 56.74 -31.52 14.86
C THR A 956 57.43 -30.70 13.78
N ILE A 957 57.28 -31.06 12.50
CA ILE A 957 57.94 -30.31 11.42
C ILE A 957 57.13 -29.05 11.05
N ASP A 958 57.62 -27.88 11.45
CA ASP A 958 56.99 -26.57 11.22
C ASP A 958 57.86 -25.61 10.37
N LYS A 959 59.10 -26.00 10.04
CA LYS A 959 59.97 -25.37 9.03
C LYS A 959 60.96 -26.39 8.42
N PRO A 960 61.70 -26.05 7.34
CA PRO A 960 62.77 -26.91 6.81
C PRO A 960 63.75 -27.30 7.91
N SER A 961 64.14 -28.57 7.98
CA SER A 961 64.86 -29.13 9.13
C SER A 961 65.96 -30.11 8.69
N SER A 962 67.05 -30.17 9.45
CA SER A 962 68.13 -31.13 9.23
C SER A 962 68.56 -31.80 10.53
N ILE A 963 68.95 -33.07 10.50
CA ILE A 963 69.53 -33.80 11.63
C ILE A 963 70.70 -34.68 11.16
N GLU A 964 71.81 -34.61 11.89
CA GLU A 964 73.00 -35.43 11.70
C GLU A 964 73.25 -36.27 12.95
N TRP A 965 73.32 -37.60 12.77
CA TRP A 965 73.56 -38.55 13.85
C TRP A 965 75.07 -38.75 14.07
N ASN A 966 75.50 -38.56 15.31
CA ASN A 966 76.91 -38.60 15.72
C ASN A 966 77.27 -39.98 16.27
N TRP A 967 78.45 -40.48 15.91
CA TRP A 967 78.91 -41.83 16.24
C TRP A 967 80.35 -41.83 16.78
N LYS A 968 80.65 -42.80 17.65
CA LYS A 968 82.01 -43.16 18.05
C LYS A 968 82.31 -44.63 17.76
N THR A 969 83.55 -44.94 17.42
CA THR A 969 84.03 -46.31 17.19
C THR A 969 84.40 -46.97 18.51
N GLN A 970 84.02 -48.24 18.67
CA GLN A 970 84.46 -49.12 19.74
C GLN A 970 85.04 -50.41 19.16
N TYR A 971 86.12 -50.89 19.78
CA TYR A 971 86.82 -52.12 19.43
C TYR A 971 86.68 -53.17 20.52
N PHE A 972 86.68 -54.45 20.10
CA PHE A 972 86.63 -55.58 21.02
C PHE A 972 88.03 -55.95 21.51
N LEU A 973 88.17 -56.13 22.82
CA LEU A 973 89.38 -56.66 23.45
C LEU A 973 89.13 -58.10 23.85
N THR A 974 89.88 -59.02 23.26
CA THR A 974 89.93 -60.42 23.68
C THR A 974 91.15 -60.59 24.59
N VAL A 975 90.96 -60.93 25.86
CA VAL A 975 92.07 -61.29 26.75
C VAL A 975 92.07 -62.79 27.00
N LEU A 976 93.21 -63.42 26.71
CA LEU A 976 93.43 -64.84 26.75
C LEU A 976 94.61 -65.19 27.67
N THR A 977 94.85 -66.50 27.77
CA THR A 977 95.99 -67.10 28.46
C THR A 977 96.62 -68.16 27.58
N TYR A 978 97.91 -68.44 27.75
CA TYR A 978 98.58 -69.56 27.12
C TYR A 978 99.38 -70.36 28.18
N PRO A 979 99.05 -71.64 28.44
CA PRO A 979 97.95 -72.41 27.85
C PRO A 979 96.56 -71.81 28.13
N ALA A 980 95.64 -71.95 27.18
CA ALA A 980 94.29 -71.39 27.29
C ALA A 980 93.48 -72.05 28.42
N GLY A 981 92.72 -71.25 29.15
CA GLY A 981 91.78 -71.71 30.19
C GLY A 981 92.36 -71.88 31.59
N ILE A 982 93.60 -71.44 31.85
CA ILE A 982 94.15 -71.34 33.21
C ILE A 982 93.48 -70.20 33.99
N SER A 983 93.28 -70.36 35.30
CA SER A 983 92.48 -69.45 36.12
C SER A 983 93.22 -69.08 37.42
N PRO A 984 93.10 -67.85 37.95
CA PRO A 984 92.30 -66.72 37.43
C PRO A 984 92.76 -66.19 36.07
N GLN A 985 91.80 -65.83 35.22
CA GLN A 985 92.08 -65.10 33.98
C GLN A 985 92.69 -63.72 34.30
N PRO A 986 93.43 -63.11 33.37
CA PRO A 986 94.03 -61.81 33.60
C PRO A 986 92.97 -60.74 33.84
N ASP A 987 93.32 -59.79 34.71
CA ASP A 987 92.43 -58.75 35.18
C ASP A 987 92.58 -57.51 34.29
N ILE A 988 91.45 -57.00 33.81
CA ILE A 988 91.37 -55.92 32.82
C ILE A 988 90.81 -54.65 33.47
N SER A 989 91.53 -53.54 33.30
CA SER A 989 91.13 -52.25 33.87
C SER A 989 91.18 -51.16 32.79
N PRO A 990 90.06 -50.44 32.51
CA PRO A 990 88.74 -50.64 33.08
C PRO A 990 88.08 -51.96 32.61
N GLN A 991 87.17 -52.50 33.43
CA GLN A 991 86.46 -53.76 33.14
C GLN A 991 85.47 -53.60 31.98
N GLY A 992 85.52 -54.49 30.99
CA GLY A 992 84.68 -54.45 29.80
C GLY A 992 85.13 -55.44 28.73
N GLN A 993 84.50 -55.37 27.56
CA GLN A 993 84.95 -56.08 26.35
C GLN A 993 84.98 -55.16 25.11
N TRP A 994 84.18 -54.09 25.13
CA TRP A 994 84.10 -53.09 24.08
C TRP A 994 84.60 -51.75 24.60
N TYR A 995 85.63 -51.21 23.98
CA TYR A 995 86.32 -50.00 24.42
C TYR A 995 86.29 -48.94 23.33
N ASP A 996 86.17 -47.66 23.71
CA ASP A 996 86.26 -46.55 22.74
C ASP A 996 87.65 -46.52 22.10
N THR A 997 87.74 -46.14 20.82
CA THR A 997 89.02 -45.95 20.14
C THR A 997 89.98 -45.07 20.97
N GLY A 998 91.23 -45.53 21.14
CA GLY A 998 92.24 -44.85 21.97
C GLY A 998 92.16 -45.14 23.48
N THR A 999 91.23 -45.98 23.95
CA THR A 999 91.19 -46.36 25.37
C THR A 999 92.41 -47.20 25.75
N LEU A 1000 93.12 -46.79 26.80
CA LEU A 1000 94.18 -47.61 27.41
C LEU A 1000 93.55 -48.63 28.37
N VAL A 1001 93.78 -49.92 28.12
CA VAL A 1001 93.34 -51.03 28.99
C VAL A 1001 94.56 -51.72 29.58
N THR A 1002 94.65 -51.73 30.91
CA THR A 1002 95.69 -52.46 31.65
C THR A 1002 95.29 -53.91 31.77
N CYS A 1003 96.13 -54.82 31.28
CA CYS A 1003 95.96 -56.27 31.39
C CYS A 1003 96.96 -56.82 32.42
N THR A 1004 96.46 -57.42 33.50
CA THR A 1004 97.28 -57.90 34.64
C THR A 1004 97.20 -59.41 34.75
N ALA A 1005 98.30 -60.10 34.46
CA ALA A 1005 98.42 -61.53 34.71
C ALA A 1005 98.43 -61.76 36.22
N LYS A 1006 97.80 -62.84 36.67
CA LYS A 1006 97.67 -63.18 38.10
C LYS A 1006 98.60 -64.34 38.43
N GLU A 1007 98.94 -64.53 39.70
CA GLU A 1007 99.62 -65.75 40.11
C GLU A 1007 98.68 -66.96 39.91
N ILE A 1008 99.19 -68.02 39.28
CA ILE A 1008 98.45 -69.25 38.98
C ILE A 1008 99.28 -70.43 39.51
N ASP A 1009 98.72 -71.18 40.46
CA ASP A 1009 99.46 -72.23 41.16
C ASP A 1009 99.97 -73.33 40.18
N GLY A 1010 101.21 -73.78 40.39
CA GLY A 1010 101.92 -74.69 39.50
C GLY A 1010 102.45 -74.09 38.18
N TYR A 1011 102.21 -72.81 37.90
CA TYR A 1011 102.72 -72.08 36.73
C TYR A 1011 103.42 -70.78 37.13
N VAL A 1012 104.53 -70.46 36.48
CA VAL A 1012 105.19 -69.16 36.59
C VAL A 1012 104.80 -68.34 35.37
N PHE A 1013 104.31 -67.10 35.57
CA PHE A 1013 104.09 -66.17 34.46
C PHE A 1013 105.43 -65.91 33.75
N ASP A 1014 105.44 -66.04 32.43
CA ASP A 1014 106.62 -65.80 31.61
C ASP A 1014 106.56 -64.42 30.97
N HIS A 1015 105.59 -64.20 30.07
CA HIS A 1015 105.45 -62.95 29.34
C HIS A 1015 104.01 -62.71 28.86
N TRP A 1016 103.75 -61.51 28.38
CA TRP A 1016 102.55 -61.21 27.61
C TRP A 1016 102.87 -61.19 26.12
N ALA A 1017 101.97 -61.71 25.28
CA ALA A 1017 102.03 -61.52 23.83
C ALA A 1017 100.76 -60.82 23.34
N CYS A 1018 100.92 -59.89 22.42
CA CYS A 1018 99.84 -59.24 21.68
C CYS A 1018 100.27 -59.21 20.22
N GLU A 1019 99.53 -59.89 19.34
CA GLU A 1019 99.67 -59.84 17.87
C GLU A 1019 101.12 -59.67 17.37
N GLU A 1020 101.90 -60.75 17.51
CA GLU A 1020 103.32 -60.89 17.13
C GLU A 1020 104.36 -60.13 17.97
N ALA A 1021 103.97 -59.25 18.90
CA ALA A 1021 104.88 -58.63 19.87
C ALA A 1021 104.89 -59.36 21.23
N SER A 1022 106.03 -59.96 21.58
CA SER A 1022 106.32 -60.48 22.93
C SER A 1022 106.90 -59.38 23.84
N TRP A 1023 106.30 -59.16 25.00
CA TRP A 1023 106.88 -58.32 26.05
C TRP A 1023 108.05 -59.07 26.73
N GLU A 1024 109.01 -58.34 27.31
CA GLU A 1024 110.17 -58.98 27.96
C GLU A 1024 109.73 -59.85 29.16
N SER A 1025 110.42 -60.99 29.35
CA SER A 1025 110.06 -61.98 30.37
C SER A 1025 110.04 -61.35 31.77
N GLY A 1026 108.94 -61.52 32.48
CA GLY A 1026 108.68 -60.97 33.82
C GLY A 1026 107.91 -59.63 33.88
N ILE A 1027 107.60 -58.97 32.75
CA ILE A 1027 106.80 -57.72 32.78
C ILE A 1027 105.31 -58.03 32.97
N ASN A 1028 104.77 -57.62 34.13
CA ASN A 1028 103.36 -57.77 34.48
C ASN A 1028 102.96 -56.68 35.50
N PRO A 1029 101.91 -55.85 35.28
CA PRO A 1029 100.98 -55.83 34.14
C PRO A 1029 101.53 -55.17 32.87
N ILE A 1030 100.75 -55.25 31.77
CA ILE A 1030 100.96 -54.48 30.53
C ILE A 1030 99.78 -53.54 30.24
N ASN A 1031 99.96 -52.59 29.33
CA ASN A 1031 98.92 -51.68 28.84
C ASN A 1031 98.72 -51.86 27.33
N VAL A 1032 97.47 -51.95 26.90
CA VAL A 1032 97.07 -52.10 25.50
C VAL A 1032 96.21 -50.90 25.12
N THR A 1033 96.52 -50.24 24.00
CA THR A 1033 95.71 -49.11 23.51
C THR A 1033 94.74 -49.63 22.47
N MET A 1034 93.44 -49.54 22.74
CA MET A 1034 92.37 -50.03 21.87
C MET A 1034 92.16 -49.12 20.67
N ASN A 1035 93.14 -49.11 19.76
CA ASN A 1035 93.07 -48.38 18.49
C ASN A 1035 92.47 -49.22 17.36
N ASP A 1036 92.47 -50.54 17.52
CA ASP A 1036 91.90 -51.58 16.65
C ASP A 1036 91.37 -52.72 17.58
N PRO A 1037 90.66 -53.74 17.06
CA PRO A 1037 90.41 -54.95 17.85
C PRO A 1037 91.75 -55.57 18.26
N SER A 1038 91.85 -56.12 19.46
CA SER A 1038 93.14 -56.66 19.94
C SER A 1038 92.96 -57.96 20.71
N GLU A 1039 93.82 -58.94 20.44
CA GLU A 1039 93.93 -60.18 21.21
C GLU A 1039 95.22 -60.22 22.04
N VAL A 1040 95.06 -60.31 23.36
CA VAL A 1040 96.14 -60.11 24.34
C VAL A 1040 96.25 -61.35 25.22
N THR A 1041 97.36 -62.06 25.15
CA THR A 1041 97.52 -63.40 25.74
C THR A 1041 98.62 -63.44 26.78
N ALA A 1042 98.30 -63.84 28.02
CA ALA A 1042 99.29 -64.04 29.08
C ALA A 1042 99.90 -65.45 29.01
N TYR A 1043 101.20 -65.57 28.76
CA TYR A 1043 101.94 -66.82 28.66
C TYR A 1043 102.53 -67.25 30.02
N TYR A 1044 102.39 -68.53 30.36
CA TYR A 1044 102.90 -69.11 31.62
C TYR A 1044 103.61 -70.46 31.39
N ILE A 1045 104.62 -70.76 32.21
CA ILE A 1045 105.51 -71.94 32.12
C ILE A 1045 105.53 -72.77 33.43
N ARG A 1046 105.57 -74.11 33.32
CA ARG A 1046 105.56 -75.05 34.48
C ARG A 1046 106.94 -75.31 35.08
N ALA A 1047 107.01 -75.44 36.40
CA ALA A 1047 108.17 -75.95 37.13
C ALA A 1047 108.29 -77.50 37.07
N ARG A 1048 109.51 -78.07 37.26
CA ARG A 1048 109.79 -79.52 37.18
C ARG A 1048 110.36 -80.11 38.47
N ALA A 1049 110.04 -81.39 38.72
CA ALA A 1049 110.38 -82.14 39.92
C ALA A 1049 111.49 -83.19 39.71
N TRP A 1050 112.08 -83.62 40.84
CA TRP A 1050 113.10 -84.65 41.00
C TRP A 1050 112.77 -85.99 40.30
N TRP A 1051 113.81 -86.53 39.63
CA TRP A 1051 113.93 -87.77 38.85
C TRP A 1051 112.86 -88.12 37.78
N GLU A 1052 113.26 -87.79 36.54
CA GLU A 1052 112.76 -88.27 35.24
C GLU A 1052 111.34 -87.88 34.82
N THR A 1053 111.13 -86.99 33.84
CA THR A 1053 111.43 -87.20 32.41
C THR A 1053 110.97 -88.56 31.86
N LEU A 1054 109.66 -88.82 31.77
CA LEU A 1054 109.06 -89.41 30.56
C LEU A 1054 107.51 -89.22 30.49
N LEU A 1055 107.10 -88.24 29.67
CA LEU A 1055 105.82 -88.15 28.93
C LEU A 1055 104.52 -87.62 29.63
N ARG A 1056 103.78 -86.83 28.82
CA ARG A 1056 102.59 -85.96 29.06
C ARG A 1056 101.25 -86.77 29.06
N PRO A 1057 99.99 -86.23 28.92
CA PRO A 1057 99.51 -84.83 28.76
C PRO A 1057 98.22 -84.41 29.50
N GLU A 1058 97.78 -83.19 29.17
CA GLU A 1058 96.68 -82.36 29.67
C GLU A 1058 95.22 -82.89 29.50
N ASN A 1059 94.30 -82.17 30.18
CA ASN A 1059 92.87 -81.92 29.88
C ASN A 1059 91.75 -82.82 30.47
N LEU A 1060 90.57 -82.17 30.58
CA LEU A 1060 89.25 -82.58 31.12
C LEU A 1060 89.03 -82.46 32.65
N GLN A 1061 87.89 -81.92 33.16
CA GLN A 1061 86.85 -81.04 32.58
C GLN A 1061 85.84 -80.57 33.67
N ILE A 1062 84.92 -79.64 33.32
CA ILE A 1062 83.55 -79.46 33.89
C ILE A 1062 83.47 -78.87 35.33
N LEU A 1063 82.94 -77.67 35.60
CA LEU A 1063 81.57 -77.11 35.43
C LEU A 1063 80.60 -77.56 36.55
N LEU A 1064 80.09 -76.61 37.35
CA LEU A 1064 78.70 -76.50 37.89
C LEU A 1064 78.55 -75.45 39.03
N GLY A 1065 77.45 -74.68 39.02
CA GLY A 1065 76.93 -73.97 40.21
C GLY A 1065 76.50 -72.51 40.02
N LEU A 1066 75.25 -72.25 39.59
CA LEU A 1066 74.70 -70.89 39.42
C LEU A 1066 73.22 -70.78 39.85
N VAL A 1067 72.94 -69.95 40.88
CA VAL A 1067 71.67 -69.27 41.26
C VAL A 1067 72.05 -68.09 42.19
N GLY A 1068 71.47 -66.88 42.19
CA GLY A 1068 70.52 -66.24 41.26
C GLY A 1068 69.46 -65.35 41.96
N ILE A 1069 69.03 -64.26 41.29
CA ILE A 1069 67.66 -63.65 41.34
C ILE A 1069 67.27 -62.85 42.64
N VAL A 1070 66.74 -61.60 42.66
CA VAL A 1070 66.41 -60.59 41.60
C VAL A 1070 65.94 -59.18 42.14
N LEU A 1071 65.91 -58.16 41.26
CA LEU A 1071 65.12 -56.88 41.20
C LEU A 1071 65.19 -55.72 42.24
N THR A 1072 65.79 -54.61 41.78
CA THR A 1072 65.34 -53.17 41.74
C THR A 1072 64.44 -52.52 42.81
N VAL A 1073 64.89 -51.36 43.31
CA VAL A 1073 64.13 -50.34 44.08
C VAL A 1073 63.84 -49.10 43.22
N ALA A 1074 62.71 -48.43 43.47
CA ALA A 1074 62.19 -47.34 42.64
C ALA A 1074 62.46 -45.91 43.19
N LEU A 1075 62.63 -45.01 42.21
CA LEU A 1075 62.45 -43.54 42.19
C LEU A 1075 61.88 -42.84 43.45
N GLY A 1076 62.55 -41.74 43.85
CA GLY A 1076 61.99 -40.70 44.71
C GLY A 1076 62.06 -39.32 44.04
N GLY A 1077 60.92 -38.60 43.96
CA GLY A 1077 60.89 -37.23 43.43
C GLY A 1077 59.48 -36.70 43.12
N THR A 1078 58.99 -35.78 43.96
CA THR A 1078 57.80 -34.89 43.76
C THR A 1078 56.39 -35.53 43.75
N ALA A 1079 55.60 -35.26 44.80
CA ALA A 1079 54.13 -35.21 44.78
C ALA A 1079 53.52 -34.70 46.11
N TRP A 1080 54.05 -33.62 46.71
CA TRP A 1080 53.48 -33.02 47.94
C TRP A 1080 52.86 -31.65 47.65
N MET A 1081 51.55 -31.62 47.36
CA MET A 1081 50.60 -30.63 47.88
C MET A 1081 49.14 -30.95 47.50
N ARG A 1082 48.46 -31.67 48.42
CA ARG A 1082 47.07 -31.44 48.87
C ARG A 1082 46.03 -30.90 47.85
N ALA A 1083 45.37 -31.78 47.08
CA ALA A 1083 44.00 -31.51 46.56
C ALA A 1083 43.16 -32.74 46.12
N ARG A 1084 43.60 -33.99 46.32
CA ARG A 1084 42.89 -35.19 45.84
C ARG A 1084 41.66 -35.56 46.72
N LYS A 1085 40.68 -34.65 46.85
CA LYS A 1085 39.35 -34.95 47.44
C LYS A 1085 38.21 -33.95 47.12
N ARG A 1086 38.15 -33.36 45.91
CA ARG A 1086 37.08 -32.39 45.53
C ARG A 1086 36.60 -32.47 44.05
N ARG A 1087 36.31 -33.67 43.53
CA ARG A 1087 35.65 -33.90 42.21
C ARG A 1087 34.50 -34.94 42.23
N SER A 1088 33.93 -35.21 43.41
CA SER A 1088 33.00 -36.33 43.64
C SER A 1088 31.62 -35.94 44.22
N ILE A 1089 31.28 -34.64 44.25
CA ILE A 1089 30.02 -34.14 44.83
C ILE A 1089 29.14 -33.50 43.75
N ILE A 1090 29.69 -32.61 42.92
CA ILE A 1090 28.97 -31.97 41.80
C ILE A 1090 28.38 -33.00 40.83
N LYS A 1091 29.17 -34.02 40.47
CA LYS A 1091 28.73 -35.08 39.54
C LYS A 1091 27.62 -35.97 40.14
N THR A 1092 27.53 -36.05 41.46
CA THR A 1092 26.45 -36.75 42.15
C THR A 1092 25.16 -35.93 42.06
N PHE A 1093 25.20 -34.65 42.47
CA PHE A 1093 24.02 -33.78 42.40
C PHE A 1093 23.54 -33.52 40.96
N LEU A 1094 24.44 -33.37 39.97
CA LEU A 1094 24.02 -33.26 38.55
C LEU A 1094 23.26 -34.51 38.07
N ASN A 1095 23.74 -35.70 38.43
CA ASN A 1095 23.06 -36.95 38.09
C ASN A 1095 21.71 -37.07 38.82
N GLU A 1096 21.61 -36.58 40.06
CA GLU A 1096 20.40 -36.64 40.88
C GLU A 1096 19.32 -35.65 40.38
N ILE A 1097 19.72 -34.44 39.95
CA ILE A 1097 18.85 -33.47 39.24
C ILE A 1097 18.33 -34.07 37.93
N ASP A 1098 19.21 -34.70 37.14
CA ASP A 1098 18.85 -35.32 35.86
C ASP A 1098 17.93 -36.54 36.05
N ASP A 1099 18.15 -37.35 37.09
CA ASP A 1099 17.30 -38.51 37.43
C ASP A 1099 15.90 -38.06 37.88
N VAL A 1100 15.80 -37.11 38.82
CA VAL A 1100 14.52 -36.55 39.32
C VAL A 1100 13.69 -35.95 38.17
N TYR A 1101 14.30 -35.16 37.29
CA TYR A 1101 13.60 -34.66 36.11
C TYR A 1101 13.16 -35.79 35.18
N SER A 1102 14.06 -36.72 34.84
CA SER A 1102 13.75 -37.81 33.89
C SER A 1102 12.59 -38.71 34.37
N LYS A 1103 12.47 -38.89 35.69
CA LYS A 1103 11.52 -39.76 36.36
C LYS A 1103 10.15 -39.10 36.59
N HIS A 1104 10.11 -37.81 36.95
CA HIS A 1104 8.87 -37.13 37.33
C HIS A 1104 8.30 -36.20 36.23
N LYS A 1105 9.02 -35.89 35.14
CA LYS A 1105 8.56 -34.96 34.07
C LYS A 1105 7.20 -35.26 33.42
N ALA A 1106 6.63 -36.46 33.60
CA ALA A 1106 5.29 -36.79 33.14
C ALA A 1106 4.17 -36.20 34.02
N ASN A 1107 4.50 -35.74 35.24
CA ASN A 1107 3.63 -34.95 36.11
C ASN A 1107 4.30 -33.60 36.40
N PRO A 1108 4.01 -32.54 35.61
CA PRO A 1108 4.71 -31.26 35.71
C PRO A 1108 4.57 -30.51 37.04
N ARG A 1109 3.65 -30.91 37.93
CA ARG A 1109 3.48 -30.31 39.26
C ARG A 1109 4.38 -30.98 40.31
N GLU A 1110 4.36 -32.31 40.33
CA GLU A 1110 5.18 -33.13 41.23
C GLU A 1110 6.69 -33.01 40.91
N CYS A 1111 7.05 -32.95 39.62
CA CYS A 1111 8.43 -32.74 39.20
C CYS A 1111 8.99 -31.37 39.64
N GLU A 1112 8.14 -30.34 39.65
CA GLU A 1112 8.51 -28.98 40.09
C GLU A 1112 8.79 -28.95 41.60
N GLU A 1113 7.96 -29.62 42.41
CA GLU A 1113 8.14 -29.70 43.87
C GLU A 1113 9.41 -30.45 44.29
N GLU A 1114 9.72 -31.59 43.66
CA GLU A 1114 10.94 -32.36 43.97
C GLU A 1114 12.22 -31.66 43.47
N LEU A 1115 12.16 -30.94 42.35
CA LEU A 1115 13.27 -30.08 41.91
C LEU A 1115 13.50 -28.90 42.88
N TYR A 1116 12.45 -28.28 43.44
CA TYR A 1116 12.60 -27.27 44.50
C TYR A 1116 13.17 -27.84 45.82
N ARG A 1117 12.82 -29.08 46.18
CA ARG A 1117 13.45 -29.78 47.33
C ARG A 1117 14.94 -29.97 47.12
N LEU A 1118 15.34 -30.49 45.96
CA LEU A 1118 16.77 -30.65 45.63
C LEU A 1118 17.51 -29.31 45.63
N ARG A 1119 16.90 -28.25 45.08
CA ARG A 1119 17.44 -26.88 45.10
C ARG A 1119 17.73 -26.39 46.52
N SER A 1120 16.81 -26.66 47.45
CA SER A 1120 16.95 -26.31 48.87
C SER A 1120 18.10 -27.09 49.53
N THR A 1121 18.24 -28.39 49.27
CA THR A 1121 19.35 -29.22 49.78
C THR A 1121 20.72 -28.78 49.22
N ILE A 1122 20.75 -28.36 47.96
CA ILE A 1122 21.96 -27.83 47.31
C ILE A 1122 22.32 -26.45 47.91
N LEU A 1123 21.34 -25.61 48.22
CA LEU A 1123 21.54 -24.33 48.90
C LEU A 1123 22.10 -24.51 50.31
N GLU A 1124 21.57 -25.44 51.12
CA GLU A 1124 22.15 -25.78 52.43
C GLU A 1124 23.61 -26.25 52.33
N GLY A 1125 23.94 -27.00 51.26
CA GLY A 1125 25.32 -27.39 50.95
C GLY A 1125 26.26 -26.21 50.67
N LEU A 1126 25.75 -25.08 50.18
CA LEU A 1126 26.49 -23.84 49.97
C LEU A 1126 26.69 -23.09 51.29
N THR A 1127 25.64 -22.91 52.10
CA THR A 1127 25.73 -22.24 53.41
C THR A 1127 26.66 -22.97 54.38
N ASP A 1128 26.72 -24.30 54.31
CA ASP A 1128 27.66 -25.14 55.08
C ASP A 1128 29.10 -25.17 54.51
N GLY A 1129 29.38 -24.50 53.39
CA GLY A 1129 30.70 -24.49 52.74
C GLY A 1129 31.14 -25.86 52.17
N LYS A 1130 30.20 -26.79 51.98
CA LYS A 1130 30.44 -28.15 51.45
C LYS A 1130 30.54 -28.14 49.93
N ILE A 1131 29.80 -27.25 49.26
CA ILE A 1131 30.02 -26.85 47.86
C ILE A 1131 30.44 -25.37 47.78
N THR A 1132 31.05 -24.97 46.68
CA THR A 1132 31.41 -23.55 46.43
C THR A 1132 30.31 -22.86 45.64
N GLU A 1133 30.26 -21.53 45.70
CA GLU A 1133 29.28 -20.68 44.99
C GLU A 1133 29.27 -20.94 43.47
N GLU A 1134 30.44 -21.07 42.86
CA GLU A 1134 30.61 -21.46 41.45
C GLU A 1134 29.96 -22.83 41.13
N ASN A 1135 30.01 -23.79 42.06
CA ASN A 1135 29.40 -25.12 41.90
C ASN A 1135 27.90 -25.12 42.21
N TYR A 1136 27.45 -24.27 43.14
CA TYR A 1136 26.03 -24.01 43.36
C TYR A 1136 25.40 -23.46 42.07
N ASN A 1137 25.99 -22.42 41.48
CA ASN A 1137 25.47 -21.78 40.26
C ASN A 1137 25.35 -22.76 39.06
N ILE A 1138 26.27 -23.72 38.93
CA ILE A 1138 26.19 -24.76 37.89
C ILE A 1138 25.03 -25.74 38.13
N LEU A 1139 24.80 -26.14 39.38
CA LEU A 1139 23.68 -27.02 39.76
C LEU A 1139 22.33 -26.30 39.66
N ASP A 1140 22.29 -25.06 40.13
CA ASP A 1140 21.11 -24.19 40.14
C ASP A 1140 20.64 -23.87 38.71
N SER A 1141 21.58 -23.53 37.81
CA SER A 1141 21.29 -23.34 36.38
C SER A 1141 20.81 -24.62 35.68
N ARG A 1142 21.16 -25.82 36.19
CA ARG A 1142 20.66 -27.09 35.65
C ARG A 1142 19.21 -27.34 36.05
N ILE A 1143 18.85 -27.02 37.30
CA ILE A 1143 17.47 -27.04 37.78
C ILE A 1143 16.62 -26.04 36.98
N ASP A 1144 17.05 -24.78 36.87
CA ASP A 1144 16.30 -23.74 36.14
C ASP A 1144 16.04 -24.06 34.66
N LYS A 1145 16.92 -24.83 34.01
CA LYS A 1145 16.68 -25.32 32.65
C LYS A 1145 15.44 -26.22 32.61
N TYR A 1146 15.32 -27.15 33.56
CA TYR A 1146 14.18 -28.07 33.62
C TYR A 1146 12.90 -27.40 34.11
N MET A 1147 12.98 -26.45 35.05
CA MET A 1147 11.82 -25.64 35.45
C MET A 1147 11.21 -24.87 34.26
N LYS A 1148 12.05 -24.32 33.38
CA LYS A 1148 11.61 -23.66 32.13
C LYS A 1148 11.05 -24.64 31.08
N GLU A 1149 11.53 -25.87 31.02
CA GLU A 1149 10.97 -26.92 30.15
C GLU A 1149 9.59 -27.38 30.66
N LEU A 1150 9.42 -27.57 31.97
CA LEU A 1150 8.12 -27.89 32.61
C LEU A 1150 7.09 -26.78 32.43
N GLN A 1151 7.49 -25.51 32.57
CA GLN A 1151 6.60 -24.37 32.29
C GLN A 1151 6.12 -24.34 30.82
N LYS A 1152 6.98 -24.74 29.86
CA LYS A 1152 6.60 -24.89 28.44
C LYS A 1152 5.70 -26.09 28.16
N GLN A 1153 5.67 -27.11 29.01
CA GLN A 1153 4.66 -28.18 28.93
C GLN A 1153 3.32 -27.71 29.51
N LYS A 1154 3.30 -27.09 30.69
CA LYS A 1154 2.08 -26.52 31.29
C LYS A 1154 1.41 -25.47 30.38
N SER A 1155 2.19 -24.68 29.63
CA SER A 1155 1.66 -23.72 28.65
C SER A 1155 1.21 -24.33 27.32
N ARG A 1156 1.34 -25.64 27.12
CA ARG A 1156 0.82 -26.37 25.95
C ARG A 1156 -0.42 -27.20 26.30
N GLU A 1157 -0.53 -27.68 27.54
CA GLU A 1157 -1.73 -28.33 28.09
C GLU A 1157 -2.88 -27.34 28.42
N HIS A 1158 -2.69 -26.04 28.17
CA HIS A 1158 -3.69 -24.97 28.32
C HIS A 1158 -4.01 -24.27 26.99
N ALA A 1159 -3.75 -24.95 25.87
CA ALA A 1159 -4.06 -24.47 24.51
C ALA A 1159 -4.84 -25.52 23.66
N ASP A 1160 -5.23 -26.64 24.28
CA ASP A 1160 -6.10 -27.70 23.73
C ASP A 1160 -7.33 -27.95 24.65
N GLU A 1161 -7.69 -26.94 25.47
CA GLU A 1161 -9.00 -26.74 26.14
C GLU A 1161 -9.54 -25.35 25.77
#